data_AF-D4KVP2-F1
#
_entry.id   AF-D4KVP2-F1
#
_cell.length_a   1.000
_cell.length_b   1.000
_cell.length_c   1.000
_cell.angle_alpha   90.00
_cell.angle_beta   90.00
_cell.angle_gamma   90.00
#
_symmetry.space_group_name_H-M   'P 1'
#
loop_
_entity.id
_entity.type
_entity.pdbx_description
1 polymer ?
#
loop_
_entity_poly.entity_id
_entity_poly.type
_entity_poly.pdbx_seq_one_letter_code
_entity_poly.pdbx_strand_id
1 'polypeptide(L)'
;MVQQKVKYTDTERTPAERARALLEEMTLDEKMAQLGCIFPFGDSYDDMEQQALEMPYGIGQVSTLEMRRIGTLEEAAGWQRKMQETVMRQSPHHIPAIFHMEGLCGAFIQEGTSFPSGIARGSGWDPELEEKIAKVVAKQEAACGITHILAPVLDISRDSRMGRQGETYGEDPALAAALGAAYTKGIQTTEAGGRRPESVAKHFLGFHNSQGGIHGTNSDTPSRLMEEIYGKPFQSAISESELKGVMPCYNSIDGEPASVSHRLLTELLREKMGFDGLCVSDYGGINNAHEVQRIGETIGETGLLAMEAGMDIEMPKATGYGEELKEMFRSGQADTELLDRTVLRVLEAKFRMGLFEHPFAMDGESCQKIFEEKEGAELSFRSARESMVLLKNNGILPLSGKIKKLALIGPHADCARKFFGGYTHLCMMESVYAVASSIAGVEGSPESGQISGAMLPNGEPVNYVPGTKIQSDEAELFDDILRLQKPDCRSLLEELKERMTDTEILYAYGYPVAGKDQGRFEEALQAVREADAVILTLGGKHGTCSMATMGEGVDAADINLPECQDAFIQAAAACGKPLIGVHFDGRPISSDTADQYLDAIIEAWNPAETGAQAVADVLLGAYNPGGKLPVSVAYHAGQIPIYYNHPNGSAWHQQESIGFVNYVDLPHTPRYCFGHGLSYTRFEYSEIHISAAEIGAEESVQISCVVKNAGNCAGDEVVQLYLRDRFASMTRPVKELAGFKRIHMEPEEKVRVTFTVQADQSAFLDRQMRWKVEKGDIDAEIGSSSEDIRLKGTYRITEDKWINGMERAFYAKAREVRL
;
A
#
# COMPACT_ATOMS: atom_id res chain seq x y z
N MET A 1 -38.67 25.98 32.75
CA MET A 1 -37.23 25.66 32.91
C MET A 1 -36.58 25.92 31.57
N VAL A 2 -35.67 26.89 31.49
CA VAL A 2 -34.94 27.18 30.25
C VAL A 2 -33.88 26.08 30.12
N GLN A 3 -33.99 25.23 29.10
CA GLN A 3 -32.93 24.29 28.75
C GLN A 3 -31.69 25.11 28.42
N GLN A 4 -30.59 24.87 29.13
CA GLN A 4 -29.33 25.58 28.92
C GLN A 4 -28.82 25.19 27.52
N LYS A 5 -28.74 26.14 26.58
CA LYS A 5 -28.27 25.89 25.20
C LYS A 5 -26.85 25.32 25.25
N VAL A 6 -26.63 24.15 24.64
CA VAL A 6 -25.31 23.52 24.55
C VAL A 6 -24.41 24.45 23.74
N LYS A 7 -23.19 24.71 24.24
CA LYS A 7 -22.17 25.46 23.50
C LYS A 7 -21.22 24.46 22.86
N TYR A 8 -20.91 24.63 21.57
CA TYR A 8 -19.93 23.76 20.90
C TYR A 8 -18.51 23.87 21.49
N THR A 9 -18.23 24.92 22.28
CA THR A 9 -16.97 25.11 23.00
C THR A 9 -16.90 24.40 24.36
N ASP A 10 -17.96 23.69 24.78
CA ASP A 10 -17.99 22.92 26.02
C ASP A 10 -17.28 21.56 25.82
N THR A 11 -16.05 21.44 26.33
CA THR A 11 -15.21 20.24 26.18
C THR A 11 -15.70 19.03 26.99
N GLU A 12 -16.65 19.21 27.91
CA GLU A 12 -17.25 18.11 28.68
C GLU A 12 -18.33 17.35 27.86
N ARG A 13 -18.67 17.86 26.67
CA ARG A 13 -19.68 17.29 25.76
C ARG A 13 -19.04 16.37 24.73
N THR A 14 -19.83 15.41 24.23
CA THR A 14 -19.32 14.50 23.19
C THR A 14 -19.09 15.24 21.88
N PRO A 15 -18.19 14.74 20.99
CA PRO A 15 -18.01 15.28 19.65
C PRO A 15 -19.33 15.50 18.90
N ALA A 16 -20.24 14.52 18.95
CA ALA A 16 -21.55 14.60 18.29
C ALA A 16 -22.46 15.71 18.88
N GLU A 17 -22.47 15.91 20.20
CA GLU A 17 -23.25 16.98 20.84
C GLU A 17 -22.72 18.37 20.45
N ARG A 18 -21.39 18.52 20.42
CA ARG A 18 -20.72 19.78 20.04
C ARG A 18 -20.91 20.09 18.56
N ALA A 19 -20.81 19.08 17.70
CA ALA A 19 -21.04 19.19 16.25
C ALA A 19 -22.47 19.65 15.94
N ARG A 20 -23.49 19.08 16.60
CA ARG A 20 -24.89 19.54 16.43
C ARG A 20 -25.08 20.99 16.89
N ALA A 21 -24.52 21.35 18.04
CA ALA A 21 -24.62 22.72 18.55
C ALA A 21 -23.99 23.75 17.60
N LEU A 22 -22.86 23.40 16.95
CA LEU A 22 -22.21 24.26 15.96
C LEU A 22 -23.02 24.31 14.65
N LEU A 23 -23.51 23.18 14.17
CA LEU A 23 -24.30 23.10 12.93
C LEU A 23 -25.54 24.00 12.94
N GLU A 24 -26.21 24.13 14.10
CA GLU A 24 -27.37 25.01 14.28
C GLU A 24 -27.04 26.50 14.13
N GLU A 25 -25.78 26.90 14.27
CA GLU A 25 -25.33 28.30 14.20
C GLU A 25 -24.77 28.68 12.82
N MET A 26 -24.44 27.68 11.98
CA MET A 26 -23.79 27.89 10.69
C MET A 26 -24.75 28.34 9.58
N THR A 27 -24.27 29.28 8.77
CA THR A 27 -24.90 29.68 7.50
C THR A 27 -24.72 28.63 6.40
N LEU A 28 -25.47 28.76 5.29
CA LEU A 28 -25.30 27.90 4.10
C LEU A 28 -23.87 27.97 3.54
N ASP A 29 -23.27 29.16 3.48
CA ASP A 29 -21.91 29.33 2.96
C ASP A 29 -20.86 28.64 3.85
N GLU A 30 -21.01 28.73 5.18
CA GLU A 30 -20.14 28.01 6.12
C GLU A 30 -20.31 26.49 6.03
N LYS A 31 -21.56 26.01 5.88
CA LYS A 31 -21.85 24.58 5.68
C LYS A 31 -21.18 24.05 4.42
N MET A 32 -21.33 24.74 3.29
CA MET A 32 -20.68 24.35 2.03
C MET A 32 -19.15 24.39 2.14
N ALA A 33 -18.58 25.38 2.83
CA ALA A 33 -17.13 25.47 3.02
C ALA A 33 -16.55 24.26 3.76
N GLN A 34 -17.29 23.64 4.69
CA GLN A 34 -16.84 22.45 5.41
C GLN A 34 -16.74 21.19 4.54
N LEU A 35 -17.36 21.17 3.36
CA LEU A 35 -17.34 20.01 2.45
C LEU A 35 -16.25 20.11 1.39
N GLY A 36 -15.55 21.25 1.33
CA GLY A 36 -14.48 21.49 0.37
C GLY A 36 -13.09 21.22 0.92
N CYS A 37 -12.17 20.99 -0.01
CA CYS A 37 -10.73 20.96 0.21
C CYS A 37 -10.07 22.14 -0.52
N ILE A 38 -8.91 22.57 -0.04
CA ILE A 38 -7.97 23.41 -0.79
C ILE A 38 -6.62 22.70 -0.92
N PHE A 39 -5.95 22.89 -2.06
CA PHE A 39 -4.59 22.42 -2.27
C PHE A 39 -3.68 23.58 -2.68
N PRO A 40 -3.00 24.21 -1.71
CA PRO A 40 -1.97 25.20 -1.99
C PRO A 40 -0.83 24.52 -2.75
N PHE A 41 -0.58 24.94 -3.99
CA PHE A 41 0.26 24.22 -4.94
C PHE A 41 1.20 25.14 -5.73
N GLY A 42 2.34 24.60 -6.14
CA GLY A 42 3.36 25.32 -6.91
C GLY A 42 3.89 26.55 -6.16
N ASP A 43 4.29 27.60 -6.88
CA ASP A 43 4.87 28.82 -6.28
C ASP A 43 3.94 29.54 -5.30
N SER A 44 2.62 29.30 -5.38
CA SER A 44 1.62 29.95 -4.52
C SER A 44 1.37 29.25 -3.19
N TYR A 45 2.05 28.13 -2.90
CA TYR A 45 1.75 27.30 -1.73
C TYR A 45 1.88 28.02 -0.39
N ASP A 46 2.75 29.04 -0.27
CA ASP A 46 2.93 29.87 0.94
C ASP A 46 2.27 31.27 0.82
N ASP A 47 1.48 31.55 -0.24
CA ASP A 47 0.76 32.82 -0.40
C ASP A 47 -0.55 32.82 0.41
N MET A 48 -0.42 33.05 1.73
CA MET A 48 -1.56 33.01 2.66
C MET A 48 -2.64 34.06 2.34
N GLU A 49 -2.32 35.18 1.69
CA GLU A 49 -3.31 36.18 1.30
C GLU A 49 -4.18 35.67 0.14
N GLN A 50 -3.54 35.07 -0.88
CA GLN A 50 -4.26 34.39 -1.95
C GLN A 50 -5.11 33.25 -1.40
N GLN A 51 -4.53 32.37 -0.57
CA GLN A 51 -5.28 31.25 -0.01
C GLN A 51 -6.49 31.72 0.80
N ALA A 52 -6.36 32.82 1.55
CA ALA A 52 -7.47 33.41 2.29
C ALA A 52 -8.63 33.86 1.40
N LEU A 53 -8.38 34.31 0.16
CA LEU A 53 -9.42 34.70 -0.80
C LEU A 53 -10.20 33.49 -1.34
N GLU A 54 -9.56 32.32 -1.41
CA GLU A 54 -10.19 31.08 -1.88
C GLU A 54 -11.05 30.41 -0.79
N MET A 55 -10.87 30.79 0.48
CA MET A 55 -11.60 30.24 1.62
C MET A 55 -12.35 31.30 2.46
N PRO A 56 -13.25 32.10 1.87
CA PRO A 56 -13.87 33.25 2.55
C PRO A 56 -14.72 32.91 3.79
N TYR A 57 -15.02 31.62 4.02
CA TYR A 57 -15.76 31.11 5.18
C TYR A 57 -14.99 30.01 5.93
N GLY A 58 -13.66 29.97 5.76
CA GLY A 58 -12.82 28.84 6.12
C GLY A 58 -12.91 27.69 5.11
N ILE A 59 -12.43 26.50 5.47
CA ILE A 59 -12.45 25.31 4.61
C ILE A 59 -12.57 24.03 5.46
N GLY A 60 -13.13 22.97 4.87
CA GLY A 60 -13.24 21.66 5.48
C GLY A 60 -11.87 21.03 5.71
N GLN A 61 -11.10 20.95 4.63
CA GLN A 61 -9.86 20.20 4.55
C GLN A 61 -8.76 20.95 3.77
N VAL A 62 -7.50 20.69 4.09
CA VAL A 62 -6.32 21.25 3.43
C VAL A 62 -5.37 20.12 3.06
N SER A 63 -5.03 20.04 1.77
CA SER A 63 -3.96 19.16 1.29
C SER A 63 -2.61 19.68 1.75
N THR A 64 -1.78 18.77 2.26
CA THR A 64 -0.40 19.07 2.64
C THR A 64 0.63 18.49 1.68
N LEU A 65 0.21 17.91 0.56
CA LEU A 65 1.11 17.23 -0.39
C LEU A 65 2.27 18.11 -0.90
N GLU A 66 2.10 19.44 -0.91
CA GLU A 66 3.15 20.37 -1.32
C GLU A 66 4.24 20.60 -0.25
N MET A 67 4.05 20.11 0.99
CA MET A 67 5.11 20.02 1.99
C MET A 67 6.31 19.23 1.49
N ARG A 68 6.16 18.42 0.43
CA ARG A 68 7.28 17.78 -0.26
C ARG A 68 8.42 18.78 -0.51
N ARG A 69 8.10 20.01 -0.96
CA ARG A 69 9.07 21.05 -1.33
C ARG A 69 9.70 21.79 -0.15
N ILE A 70 9.17 21.63 1.06
CA ILE A 70 9.64 22.38 2.22
C ILE A 70 10.92 21.73 2.76
N GLY A 71 11.98 22.52 2.89
CA GLY A 71 13.33 22.03 3.11
C GLY A 71 13.68 21.63 4.54
N THR A 72 12.86 22.01 5.53
CA THR A 72 13.09 21.71 6.95
C THR A 72 11.80 21.33 7.67
N LEU A 73 11.91 20.52 8.73
CA LEU A 73 10.78 20.15 9.56
C LEU A 73 10.10 21.36 10.23
N GLU A 74 10.89 22.32 10.72
CA GLU A 74 10.36 23.54 11.36
C GLU A 74 9.57 24.41 10.39
N GLU A 75 10.02 24.53 9.13
CA GLU A 75 9.26 25.25 8.10
C GLU A 75 7.97 24.51 7.74
N ALA A 76 7.96 23.18 7.71
CA ALA A 76 6.76 22.40 7.40
C ALA A 76 5.70 22.55 8.49
N ALA A 77 6.09 22.39 9.75
CA ALA A 77 5.22 22.64 10.90
C ALA A 77 4.78 24.11 10.96
N GLY A 78 5.69 25.05 10.68
CA GLY A 78 5.40 26.49 10.60
C GLY A 78 4.39 26.85 9.52
N TRP A 79 4.49 26.23 8.35
CA TRP A 79 3.53 26.40 7.26
C TRP A 79 2.12 25.95 7.69
N GLN A 80 2.01 24.78 8.33
CA GLN A 80 0.71 24.31 8.84
C GLN A 80 0.09 25.32 9.82
N ARG A 81 0.88 25.88 10.75
CA ARG A 81 0.40 26.86 11.72
C ARG A 81 -0.15 28.11 11.02
N LYS A 82 0.60 28.67 10.06
CA LYS A 82 0.17 29.85 9.28
C LYS A 82 -1.11 29.58 8.48
N MET A 83 -1.19 28.41 7.83
CA MET A 83 -2.35 28.03 7.04
C MET A 83 -3.58 27.86 7.94
N GLN A 84 -3.45 27.13 9.05
CA GLN A 84 -4.55 26.91 9.99
C GLN A 84 -5.04 28.23 10.62
N GLU A 85 -4.12 29.14 10.98
CA GLU A 85 -4.50 30.48 11.45
C GLU A 85 -5.31 31.23 10.39
N THR A 86 -4.91 31.13 9.13
CA THR A 86 -5.60 31.77 8.00
C THR A 86 -6.99 31.16 7.79
N VAL A 87 -7.12 29.83 7.82
CA VAL A 87 -8.42 29.13 7.75
C VAL A 87 -9.34 29.59 8.88
N MET A 88 -8.87 29.51 10.13
CA MET A 88 -9.67 29.84 11.31
C MET A 88 -10.03 31.32 11.35
N ARG A 89 -9.18 32.22 10.84
CA ARG A 89 -9.49 33.65 10.73
C ARG A 89 -10.63 33.92 9.75
N GLN A 90 -10.70 33.17 8.64
CA GLN A 90 -11.78 33.32 7.66
C GLN A 90 -13.08 32.65 8.08
N SER A 91 -13.03 31.65 8.96
CA SER A 91 -14.23 31.01 9.49
C SER A 91 -14.92 31.92 10.52
N PRO A 92 -16.21 32.30 10.34
CA PRO A 92 -16.94 33.10 11.33
C PRO A 92 -17.03 32.44 12.71
N HIS A 93 -17.03 31.10 12.75
CA HIS A 93 -17.01 30.31 13.99
C HIS A 93 -15.60 29.79 14.37
N HIS A 94 -14.54 30.29 13.71
CA HIS A 94 -13.16 29.84 13.93
C HIS A 94 -12.95 28.32 13.81
N ILE A 95 -13.65 27.69 12.85
CA ILE A 95 -13.59 26.24 12.66
C ILE A 95 -12.22 25.85 12.06
N PRO A 96 -11.46 24.95 12.69
CA PRO A 96 -10.18 24.48 12.16
C PRO A 96 -10.38 23.57 10.94
N ALA A 97 -9.45 23.58 9.99
CA ALA A 97 -9.41 22.60 8.90
C ALA A 97 -8.80 21.27 9.36
N ILE A 98 -9.22 20.18 8.71
CA ILE A 98 -8.48 18.91 8.71
C ILE A 98 -7.31 19.06 7.75
N PHE A 99 -6.11 18.66 8.15
CA PHE A 99 -4.95 18.61 7.25
C PHE A 99 -4.71 17.15 6.90
N HIS A 100 -4.59 16.84 5.61
CA HIS A 100 -4.35 15.48 5.14
C HIS A 100 -3.03 15.30 4.43
N MET A 101 -2.47 14.10 4.59
CA MET A 101 -1.21 13.70 3.99
C MET A 101 -1.20 12.22 3.60
N GLU A 102 -0.34 11.86 2.65
CA GLU A 102 0.01 10.48 2.34
C GLU A 102 0.85 9.84 3.45
N GLY A 103 0.46 8.66 3.93
CA GLY A 103 1.19 7.93 4.99
C GLY A 103 1.69 6.54 4.58
N LEU A 104 1.52 6.16 3.31
CA LEU A 104 1.67 4.77 2.84
C LEU A 104 3.05 4.15 3.12
N CYS A 105 4.11 4.93 2.85
CA CYS A 105 5.50 4.49 2.93
C CYS A 105 6.30 5.29 3.96
N GLY A 106 5.64 5.81 5.00
CA GLY A 106 6.23 6.70 5.99
C GLY A 106 5.55 8.05 6.06
N ALA A 107 5.92 8.86 7.05
CA ALA A 107 5.46 10.23 7.14
C ALA A 107 6.04 11.03 5.96
N PHE A 108 5.15 11.66 5.20
CA PHE A 108 5.53 12.38 3.99
C PHE A 108 6.02 13.81 4.29
N ILE A 109 7.05 13.91 5.13
CA ILE A 109 7.54 15.18 5.70
C ILE A 109 9.06 15.11 5.78
N GLN A 110 9.73 16.25 5.64
CA GLN A 110 11.17 16.37 5.86
C GLN A 110 11.57 15.75 7.21
N GLU A 111 12.66 14.98 7.21
CA GLU A 111 13.15 14.16 8.35
C GLU A 111 12.26 12.97 8.74
N GLY A 112 11.07 12.82 8.15
CA GLY A 112 10.16 11.70 8.40
C GLY A 112 10.76 10.34 8.03
N THR A 113 10.43 9.31 8.81
CA THR A 113 10.96 7.95 8.58
C THR A 113 10.32 7.34 7.33
N SER A 114 11.14 6.82 6.41
CA SER A 114 10.65 6.09 5.23
C SER A 114 10.66 4.58 5.47
N PHE A 115 9.58 3.91 5.08
CA PHE A 115 9.40 2.47 5.20
C PHE A 115 9.30 1.79 3.83
N PRO A 116 9.55 0.46 3.75
CA PRO A 116 9.36 -0.28 2.52
C PRO A 116 7.95 -0.14 1.93
N SER A 117 7.83 -0.32 0.61
CA SER A 117 6.54 -0.28 -0.10
C SER A 117 5.51 -1.25 0.47
N GLY A 118 4.22 -1.00 0.21
CA GLY A 118 3.12 -1.86 0.72
C GLY A 118 3.32 -3.34 0.40
N ILE A 119 3.77 -3.66 -0.82
CA ILE A 119 3.99 -5.06 -1.24
C ILE A 119 5.21 -5.68 -0.55
N ALA A 120 6.24 -4.88 -0.26
CA ALA A 120 7.37 -5.32 0.53
C ALA A 120 6.91 -5.68 1.95
N ARG A 121 6.15 -4.79 2.59
CA ARG A 121 5.60 -5.03 3.94
C ARG A 121 4.61 -6.20 3.96
N GLY A 122 3.86 -6.41 2.88
CA GLY A 122 3.08 -7.63 2.63
C GLY A 122 3.93 -8.90 2.67
N SER A 123 5.16 -8.84 2.12
CA SER A 123 6.14 -9.93 2.18
C SER A 123 6.71 -10.19 3.59
N GLY A 124 6.50 -9.25 4.51
CA GLY A 124 6.83 -9.36 5.93
C GLY A 124 5.86 -10.24 6.72
N TRP A 125 4.57 -10.31 6.37
CA TRP A 125 3.58 -11.12 7.10
C TRP A 125 3.56 -10.87 8.62
N ASP A 126 3.78 -9.62 9.06
CA ASP A 126 3.82 -9.24 10.47
C ASP A 126 2.89 -8.05 10.78
N PRO A 127 1.61 -8.33 11.15
CA PRO A 127 0.67 -7.31 11.60
C PRO A 127 1.12 -6.55 12.85
N GLU A 128 1.95 -7.15 13.71
CA GLU A 128 2.43 -6.47 14.92
C GLU A 128 3.48 -5.41 14.57
N LEU A 129 4.35 -5.70 13.59
CA LEU A 129 5.26 -4.72 13.02
C LEU A 129 4.49 -3.62 12.27
N GLU A 130 3.46 -3.98 11.53
CA GLU A 130 2.61 -3.07 10.77
C GLU A 130 1.91 -2.02 11.67
N GLU A 131 1.36 -2.45 12.81
CA GLU A 131 0.77 -1.53 13.81
C GLU A 131 1.81 -0.55 14.36
N LYS A 132 3.06 -1.00 14.58
CA LYS A 132 4.15 -0.13 15.09
C LYS A 132 4.61 0.88 14.04
N ILE A 133 4.73 0.47 12.78
CA ILE A 133 5.03 1.37 11.67
C ILE A 133 3.98 2.48 11.59
N ALA A 134 2.69 2.11 11.61
CA ALA A 134 1.60 3.08 11.61
C ALA A 134 1.66 4.06 12.78
N LYS A 135 2.03 3.61 14.00
CA LYS A 135 2.22 4.52 15.14
C LYS A 135 3.32 5.56 14.89
N VAL A 136 4.43 5.19 14.26
CA VAL A 136 5.48 6.16 13.90
C VAL A 136 4.95 7.18 12.91
N VAL A 137 4.28 6.73 11.84
CA VAL A 137 3.68 7.61 10.83
C VAL A 137 2.69 8.58 11.48
N ALA A 138 1.75 8.07 12.28
CA ALA A 138 0.75 8.91 12.94
C ALA A 138 1.35 9.90 13.93
N LYS A 139 2.38 9.52 14.70
CA LYS A 139 3.08 10.45 15.60
C LYS A 139 3.74 11.59 14.82
N GLN A 140 4.50 11.27 13.77
CA GLN A 140 5.24 12.25 12.97
C GLN A 140 4.29 13.20 12.23
N GLU A 141 3.22 12.68 11.62
CA GLU A 141 2.24 13.51 10.91
C GLU A 141 1.40 14.37 11.87
N ALA A 142 0.93 13.82 12.99
CA ALA A 142 0.19 14.58 14.01
C ALA A 142 1.03 15.69 14.65
N ALA A 143 2.34 15.48 14.81
CA ALA A 143 3.27 16.51 15.27
C ALA A 143 3.25 17.72 14.34
N CYS A 144 3.16 17.48 13.02
CA CYS A 144 3.04 18.51 11.98
C CYS A 144 1.60 18.96 11.70
N GLY A 145 0.64 18.60 12.55
CA GLY A 145 -0.75 19.08 12.47
C GLY A 145 -1.66 18.30 11.50
N ILE A 146 -1.18 17.21 10.91
CA ILE A 146 -1.95 16.35 10.01
C ILE A 146 -2.81 15.39 10.83
N THR A 147 -4.08 15.23 10.42
CA THR A 147 -5.08 14.42 11.14
C THR A 147 -5.90 13.51 10.24
N HIS A 148 -5.77 13.63 8.91
CA HIS A 148 -6.18 12.59 7.96
C HIS A 148 -4.96 11.98 7.28
N ILE A 149 -4.75 10.69 7.48
CA ILE A 149 -3.61 9.97 6.90
C ILE A 149 -4.16 9.07 5.80
N LEU A 150 -3.77 9.33 4.55
CA LEU A 150 -4.27 8.66 3.34
C LEU A 150 -3.66 7.25 3.15
N ALA A 151 -3.81 6.41 4.17
CA ALA A 151 -3.35 5.03 4.22
C ALA A 151 -4.23 4.24 5.22
N PRO A 152 -4.32 2.90 5.08
CA PRO A 152 -3.58 2.03 4.16
C PRO A 152 -4.23 1.88 2.77
N VAL A 153 -3.45 1.36 1.81
CA VAL A 153 -4.00 0.88 0.53
C VAL A 153 -4.46 -0.58 0.69
N LEU A 154 -5.77 -0.78 0.62
CA LEU A 154 -6.46 -2.06 0.89
C LEU A 154 -6.92 -2.78 -0.39
N ASP A 155 -6.45 -2.31 -1.54
CA ASP A 155 -6.69 -2.95 -2.82
C ASP A 155 -6.09 -4.37 -2.87
N ILE A 156 -6.81 -5.27 -3.56
CA ILE A 156 -6.31 -6.62 -3.87
C ILE A 156 -5.77 -6.61 -5.29
N SER A 157 -4.47 -6.86 -5.45
CA SER A 157 -3.81 -6.81 -6.76
C SER A 157 -3.52 -8.21 -7.31
N ARG A 158 -4.12 -8.53 -8.47
CA ARG A 158 -3.97 -9.81 -9.19
C ARG A 158 -3.50 -9.65 -10.63
N ASP A 159 -3.06 -8.44 -10.98
CA ASP A 159 -2.62 -8.06 -12.31
C ASP A 159 -1.33 -7.26 -12.24
N SER A 160 -0.21 -7.90 -12.56
CA SER A 160 1.10 -7.25 -12.50
C SER A 160 1.33 -6.19 -13.57
N ARG A 161 0.37 -5.92 -14.44
CA ARG A 161 0.43 -4.77 -15.36
C ARG A 161 0.04 -3.46 -14.67
N MET A 162 -0.75 -3.54 -13.59
CA MET A 162 -1.20 -2.40 -12.80
C MET A 162 0.00 -1.70 -12.15
N GLY A 163 0.23 -0.43 -12.51
CA GLY A 163 1.40 0.32 -12.04
C GLY A 163 1.45 0.49 -10.53
N ARG A 164 0.30 0.54 -9.86
CA ARG A 164 0.17 0.73 -8.39
C ARG A 164 0.22 -0.56 -7.57
N GLN A 165 0.58 -1.69 -8.17
CA GLN A 165 0.64 -2.96 -7.43
C GLN A 165 1.51 -2.89 -6.17
N GLY A 166 2.58 -2.08 -6.20
CA GLY A 166 3.53 -1.92 -5.10
C GLY A 166 2.96 -1.26 -3.85
N GLU A 167 1.81 -0.62 -3.98
CA GLU A 167 1.11 0.04 -2.88
C GLU A 167 0.30 -0.93 -2.02
N THR A 168 -0.13 -2.06 -2.59
CA THR A 168 -0.98 -3.05 -1.91
C THR A 168 -0.20 -3.99 -1.02
N TYR A 169 -0.88 -4.70 -0.12
CA TYR A 169 -0.30 -5.84 0.59
C TYR A 169 -0.29 -7.14 -0.23
N GLY A 170 -0.70 -7.14 -1.51
CA GLY A 170 -0.64 -8.30 -2.40
C GLY A 170 -2.00 -8.80 -2.92
N GLU A 171 -2.09 -10.11 -3.18
CA GLU A 171 -3.24 -10.72 -3.88
C GLU A 171 -4.29 -11.36 -2.97
N ASP A 172 -3.97 -11.49 -1.69
CA ASP A 172 -4.76 -12.24 -0.72
C ASP A 172 -5.58 -11.34 0.21
N PRO A 173 -6.91 -11.54 0.28
CA PRO A 173 -7.77 -10.70 1.10
C PRO A 173 -7.65 -10.94 2.62
N ALA A 174 -7.17 -12.09 3.09
CA ALA A 174 -6.98 -12.32 4.52
C ALA A 174 -5.68 -11.69 5.03
N LEU A 175 -4.60 -11.76 4.24
CA LEU A 175 -3.34 -11.06 4.50
C LEU A 175 -3.56 -9.54 4.50
N ALA A 176 -4.20 -9.01 3.46
CA ALA A 176 -4.50 -7.58 3.38
C ALA A 176 -5.45 -7.11 4.50
N ALA A 177 -6.43 -7.93 4.90
CA ALA A 177 -7.27 -7.64 6.06
C ALA A 177 -6.47 -7.55 7.36
N ALA A 178 -5.56 -8.50 7.61
CA ALA A 178 -4.77 -8.52 8.84
C ALA A 178 -3.79 -7.35 8.94
N LEU A 179 -3.05 -7.06 7.87
CA LEU A 179 -2.10 -5.94 7.82
C LEU A 179 -2.83 -4.59 7.80
N GLY A 180 -3.88 -4.47 6.99
CA GLY A 180 -4.70 -3.27 6.89
C GLY A 180 -5.35 -2.87 8.21
N ALA A 181 -5.99 -3.82 8.89
CA ALA A 181 -6.58 -3.56 10.20
C ALA A 181 -5.51 -3.15 11.23
N ALA A 182 -4.33 -3.78 11.22
CA ALA A 182 -3.24 -3.42 12.12
C ALA A 182 -2.70 -2.01 11.85
N TYR A 183 -2.51 -1.64 10.58
CA TYR A 183 -2.09 -0.29 10.20
C TYR A 183 -3.11 0.75 10.64
N THR A 184 -4.40 0.56 10.30
CA THR A 184 -5.50 1.46 10.72
C THR A 184 -5.53 1.64 12.23
N LYS A 185 -5.40 0.55 13.00
CA LYS A 185 -5.35 0.61 14.46
C LYS A 185 -4.16 1.41 14.97
N GLY A 186 -2.98 1.22 14.39
CA GLY A 186 -1.78 1.97 14.75
C GLY A 186 -1.94 3.48 14.55
N ILE A 187 -2.59 3.89 13.46
CA ILE A 187 -2.94 5.30 13.23
C ILE A 187 -3.92 5.82 14.30
N GLN A 188 -5.08 5.18 14.42
CA GLN A 188 -6.21 5.72 15.20
C GLN A 188 -6.05 5.61 16.72
N THR A 189 -5.11 4.78 17.19
CA THR A 189 -4.77 4.67 18.62
C THR A 189 -3.60 5.55 19.04
N THR A 190 -3.05 6.34 18.11
CA THR A 190 -1.95 7.27 18.37
C THR A 190 -2.48 8.67 18.66
N GLU A 191 -1.82 9.36 19.59
CA GLU A 191 -2.06 10.76 19.91
C GLU A 191 -0.73 11.51 19.97
N ALA A 192 -0.62 12.66 19.29
CA ALA A 192 0.52 13.57 19.43
C ALA A 192 0.05 15.03 19.38
N GLY A 193 0.62 15.86 20.25
CA GLY A 193 0.21 17.26 20.39
C GLY A 193 -1.26 17.48 20.75
N GLY A 194 -1.91 16.47 21.36
CA GLY A 194 -3.35 16.49 21.68
C GLY A 194 -4.28 16.15 20.51
N ARG A 195 -3.73 15.75 19.35
CA ARG A 195 -4.48 15.35 18.16
C ARG A 195 -4.49 13.83 17.99
N ARG A 196 -5.60 13.31 17.48
CA ARG A 196 -5.81 11.89 17.14
C ARG A 196 -6.06 11.74 15.65
N PRO A 197 -5.06 11.30 14.87
CA PRO A 197 -5.23 11.10 13.44
C PRO A 197 -6.21 9.99 13.11
N GLU A 198 -6.88 10.12 11.97
CA GLU A 198 -7.75 9.10 11.41
C GLU A 198 -7.13 8.53 10.13
N SER A 199 -7.23 7.22 9.98
CA SER A 199 -6.78 6.47 8.81
C SER A 199 -7.85 6.59 7.72
N VAL A 200 -7.41 6.86 6.48
CA VAL A 200 -8.26 6.90 5.29
C VAL A 200 -7.87 5.75 4.37
N ALA A 201 -8.61 4.65 4.42
CA ALA A 201 -8.30 3.47 3.61
C ALA A 201 -8.72 3.67 2.14
N LYS A 202 -7.92 3.19 1.20
CA LYS A 202 -8.14 3.41 -0.24
C LYS A 202 -7.70 2.21 -1.13
N HIS A 203 -8.20 2.06 -2.35
CA HIS A 203 -9.26 2.84 -2.98
C HIS A 203 -10.56 2.02 -3.04
N PHE A 204 -11.62 2.52 -2.41
CA PHE A 204 -12.89 1.83 -2.29
C PHE A 204 -13.72 1.94 -3.60
N LEU A 205 -13.91 0.90 -4.41
CA LEU A 205 -13.49 -0.48 -4.19
C LEU A 205 -13.16 -1.17 -5.50
N GLY A 206 -12.24 -2.13 -5.45
CA GLY A 206 -11.92 -2.99 -6.59
C GLY A 206 -11.01 -2.32 -7.62
N PHE A 207 -10.26 -1.29 -7.19
CA PHE A 207 -9.45 -0.47 -8.09
C PHE A 207 -8.39 -1.26 -8.86
N HIS A 208 -7.76 -2.23 -8.20
CA HIS A 208 -6.75 -3.07 -8.85
C HIS A 208 -7.33 -4.23 -9.67
N ASN A 209 -8.66 -4.35 -9.77
CA ASN A 209 -9.33 -5.17 -10.78
C ASN A 209 -9.75 -4.35 -12.00
N SER A 210 -8.87 -3.45 -12.40
CA SER A 210 -9.01 -2.61 -13.58
C SER A 210 -8.75 -3.42 -14.85
N GLN A 211 -9.64 -3.33 -15.85
CA GLN A 211 -9.45 -4.04 -17.12
C GLN A 211 -8.08 -3.74 -17.77
N GLY A 212 -7.38 -4.81 -18.14
CA GLY A 212 -6.06 -4.70 -18.78
C GLY A 212 -4.93 -4.21 -17.86
N GLY A 213 -5.18 -4.06 -16.56
CA GLY A 213 -4.23 -3.47 -15.61
C GLY A 213 -4.00 -1.97 -15.85
N ILE A 214 -4.98 -1.27 -16.41
CA ILE A 214 -4.89 0.17 -16.72
C ILE A 214 -5.47 0.97 -15.56
N HIS A 215 -4.73 1.95 -15.06
CA HIS A 215 -5.12 2.83 -13.98
C HIS A 215 -6.52 3.44 -14.19
N GLY A 216 -7.42 3.24 -13.22
CA GLY A 216 -8.73 3.90 -13.16
C GLY A 216 -9.75 3.52 -14.24
N THR A 217 -9.48 2.50 -15.06
CA THR A 217 -10.39 2.07 -16.13
C THR A 217 -11.67 1.39 -15.59
N ASN A 218 -12.53 0.84 -16.45
CA ASN A 218 -13.68 0.07 -15.99
C ASN A 218 -13.26 -1.20 -15.20
N SER A 219 -14.06 -1.59 -14.21
CA SER A 219 -13.89 -2.82 -13.45
C SER A 219 -15.11 -3.73 -13.59
N ASP A 220 -14.94 -4.88 -14.23
CA ASP A 220 -15.99 -5.90 -14.41
C ASP A 220 -16.11 -6.83 -13.19
N THR A 221 -16.04 -6.27 -11.98
CA THR A 221 -16.09 -7.05 -10.74
C THR A 221 -17.54 -7.39 -10.38
N PRO A 222 -17.97 -8.67 -10.39
CA PRO A 222 -19.33 -9.02 -9.98
C PRO A 222 -19.53 -8.75 -8.48
N SER A 223 -20.75 -8.40 -8.06
CA SER A 223 -21.04 -7.99 -6.67
C SER A 223 -20.59 -9.00 -5.61
N ARG A 224 -20.70 -10.31 -5.90
CA ARG A 224 -20.20 -11.36 -5.00
C ARG A 224 -18.69 -11.28 -4.80
N LEU A 225 -17.94 -11.17 -5.89
CA LEU A 225 -16.49 -11.06 -5.84
C LEU A 225 -16.07 -9.75 -5.16
N MET A 226 -16.84 -8.68 -5.41
CA MET A 226 -16.67 -7.38 -4.77
C MET A 226 -16.77 -7.49 -3.24
N GLU A 227 -17.81 -8.14 -2.72
CA GLU A 227 -18.03 -8.27 -1.27
C GLU A 227 -17.13 -9.33 -0.62
N GLU A 228 -16.91 -10.48 -1.26
CA GLU A 228 -16.17 -11.61 -0.67
C GLU A 228 -14.64 -11.44 -0.71
N ILE A 229 -14.11 -10.77 -1.74
CA ILE A 229 -12.66 -10.63 -1.95
C ILE A 229 -12.22 -9.18 -1.78
N TYR A 230 -12.67 -8.26 -2.63
CA TYR A 230 -12.15 -6.89 -2.65
C TYR A 230 -12.57 -6.09 -1.42
N GLY A 231 -13.80 -6.29 -0.92
CA GLY A 231 -14.35 -5.63 0.25
C GLY A 231 -13.87 -6.20 1.58
N LYS A 232 -13.30 -7.42 1.60
CA LYS A 232 -12.88 -8.10 2.84
C LYS A 232 -11.89 -7.27 3.67
N PRO A 233 -10.82 -6.66 3.10
CA PRO A 233 -9.88 -5.86 3.88
C PRO A 233 -10.51 -4.59 4.47
N PHE A 234 -11.35 -3.88 3.70
CA PHE A 234 -12.07 -2.70 4.20
C PHE A 234 -13.02 -3.05 5.33
N GLN A 235 -13.82 -4.12 5.15
CA GLN A 235 -14.74 -4.59 6.18
C GLN A 235 -13.99 -5.01 7.47
N SER A 236 -12.81 -5.61 7.33
CA SER A 236 -11.94 -5.93 8.46
C SER A 236 -11.42 -4.69 9.16
N ALA A 237 -10.96 -3.67 8.43
CA ALA A 237 -10.47 -2.42 9.02
C ALA A 237 -11.58 -1.65 9.76
N ILE A 238 -12.81 -1.67 9.22
CA ILE A 238 -14.00 -1.11 9.88
C ILE A 238 -14.30 -1.86 11.19
N SER A 239 -14.38 -3.19 11.12
CA SER A 239 -14.88 -4.02 12.23
C SER A 239 -13.85 -4.23 13.35
N GLU A 240 -12.57 -4.42 13.01
CA GLU A 240 -11.52 -4.73 13.99
C GLU A 240 -10.79 -3.48 14.51
N SER A 241 -10.84 -2.37 13.76
CA SER A 241 -10.02 -1.19 14.02
C SER A 241 -10.79 0.14 13.96
N GLU A 242 -12.12 0.09 13.82
CA GLU A 242 -13.01 1.25 13.77
C GLU A 242 -12.61 2.29 12.72
N LEU A 243 -12.21 1.87 11.51
CA LEU A 243 -11.77 2.75 10.43
C LEU A 243 -12.67 3.99 10.27
N LYS A 244 -12.08 5.19 10.33
CA LYS A 244 -12.80 6.47 10.31
C LYS A 244 -12.71 7.26 9.00
N GLY A 245 -11.91 6.81 8.04
CA GLY A 245 -11.84 7.40 6.71
C GLY A 245 -11.84 6.36 5.59
N VAL A 246 -12.52 6.65 4.50
CA VAL A 246 -12.46 5.87 3.25
C VAL A 246 -12.37 6.81 2.06
N MET A 247 -11.57 6.43 1.07
CA MET A 247 -11.45 7.14 -0.21
C MET A 247 -11.84 6.20 -1.35
N PRO A 248 -12.85 6.56 -2.17
CA PRO A 248 -13.29 5.70 -3.26
C PRO A 248 -12.41 5.82 -4.51
N CYS A 249 -12.45 4.79 -5.36
CA CYS A 249 -11.63 4.71 -6.56
C CYS A 249 -12.20 5.47 -7.77
N TYR A 250 -11.42 5.54 -8.85
CA TYR A 250 -11.85 6.18 -10.11
C TYR A 250 -12.72 5.29 -11.01
N ASN A 251 -12.79 3.98 -10.77
CA ASN A 251 -13.42 3.05 -11.71
C ASN A 251 -14.92 3.31 -11.87
N SER A 252 -15.42 2.95 -13.05
CA SER A 252 -16.82 2.54 -13.23
C SER A 252 -16.96 1.05 -12.90
N ILE A 253 -17.98 0.70 -12.12
CA ILE A 253 -18.31 -0.66 -11.72
C ILE A 253 -19.78 -0.89 -12.04
N ASP A 254 -20.06 -1.81 -12.97
CA ASP A 254 -21.43 -2.04 -13.49
C ASP A 254 -22.07 -0.76 -14.06
N GLY A 255 -21.27 0.07 -14.73
CA GLY A 255 -21.70 1.35 -15.32
C GLY A 255 -21.82 2.52 -14.33
N GLU A 256 -21.57 2.30 -13.04
CA GLU A 256 -21.63 3.35 -12.00
C GLU A 256 -20.22 3.76 -11.56
N PRO A 257 -19.80 5.03 -11.67
CA PRO A 257 -18.56 5.48 -11.06
C PRO A 257 -18.60 5.40 -9.53
N ALA A 258 -17.54 4.90 -8.92
CA ALA A 258 -17.52 4.66 -7.47
C ALA A 258 -17.77 5.93 -6.64
N SER A 259 -17.24 7.09 -7.07
CA SER A 259 -17.43 8.40 -6.41
C SER A 259 -18.88 8.88 -6.31
N VAL A 260 -19.79 8.35 -7.13
CA VAL A 260 -21.22 8.75 -7.17
C VAL A 260 -22.17 7.56 -7.03
N SER A 261 -21.68 6.39 -6.63
CA SER A 261 -22.50 5.17 -6.51
C SER A 261 -23.08 5.04 -5.10
N HIS A 262 -24.39 5.29 -4.95
CA HIS A 262 -25.11 5.06 -3.70
C HIS A 262 -25.04 3.59 -3.24
N ARG A 263 -25.08 2.67 -4.20
CA ARG A 263 -24.93 1.23 -3.96
C ARG A 263 -23.58 0.89 -3.31
N LEU A 264 -22.50 1.56 -3.69
CA LEU A 264 -21.19 1.33 -3.09
C LEU A 264 -20.99 2.12 -1.79
N LEU A 265 -21.23 3.44 -1.81
CA LEU A 265 -20.86 4.33 -0.70
C LEU A 265 -21.88 4.39 0.44
N THR A 266 -23.13 3.98 0.21
CA THR A 266 -24.15 3.87 1.26
C THR A 266 -24.54 2.42 1.51
N GLU A 267 -25.13 1.73 0.54
CA GLU A 267 -25.67 0.38 0.77
C GLU A 267 -24.56 -0.62 1.16
N LEU A 268 -23.44 -0.64 0.43
CA LEU A 268 -22.33 -1.53 0.77
C LEU A 268 -21.51 -1.00 1.95
N LEU A 269 -20.94 0.20 1.83
CA LEU A 269 -19.99 0.73 2.80
C LEU A 269 -20.63 1.03 4.18
N ARG A 270 -21.76 1.75 4.22
CA ARG A 270 -22.35 2.20 5.48
C ARG A 270 -23.32 1.17 6.05
N GLU A 271 -24.22 0.63 5.23
CA GLU A 271 -25.29 -0.25 5.73
C GLU A 271 -24.82 -1.69 5.90
N LYS A 272 -24.15 -2.28 4.92
CA LYS A 272 -23.67 -3.68 4.99
C LYS A 272 -22.36 -3.86 5.75
N MET A 273 -21.42 -2.91 5.67
CA MET A 273 -20.12 -2.98 6.35
C MET A 273 -20.09 -2.22 7.68
N GLY A 274 -21.03 -1.31 7.94
CA GLY A 274 -21.13 -0.59 9.21
C GLY A 274 -20.21 0.64 9.33
N PHE A 275 -19.72 1.20 8.22
CA PHE A 275 -18.85 2.38 8.24
C PHE A 275 -19.58 3.63 8.73
N ASP A 276 -19.04 4.27 9.77
CA ASP A 276 -19.57 5.48 10.41
C ASP A 276 -18.63 6.70 10.27
N GLY A 277 -17.55 6.57 9.50
CA GLY A 277 -16.55 7.61 9.27
C GLY A 277 -16.84 8.54 8.08
N LEU A 278 -15.79 9.25 7.65
CA LEU A 278 -15.78 10.16 6.51
C LEU A 278 -15.43 9.46 5.20
N CYS A 279 -16.26 9.65 4.19
CA CYS A 279 -15.93 9.35 2.80
C CYS A 279 -15.36 10.62 2.16
N VAL A 280 -14.08 10.59 1.78
CA VAL A 280 -13.40 11.73 1.13
C VAL A 280 -13.05 11.33 -0.29
N SER A 281 -13.32 12.18 -1.28
CA SER A 281 -13.09 11.80 -2.68
C SER A 281 -11.60 11.59 -2.94
N ASP A 282 -11.23 10.68 -3.83
CA ASP A 282 -9.90 10.77 -4.44
C ASP A 282 -9.77 12.11 -5.19
N TYR A 283 -8.55 12.50 -5.53
CA TYR A 283 -8.29 13.81 -6.13
C TYR A 283 -9.04 13.94 -7.46
N GLY A 284 -9.93 14.92 -7.54
CA GLY A 284 -10.78 15.14 -8.71
C GLY A 284 -11.82 14.04 -8.93
N GLY A 285 -12.13 13.20 -7.94
CA GLY A 285 -13.03 12.05 -8.13
C GLY A 285 -14.44 12.41 -8.63
N ILE A 286 -15.02 13.52 -8.15
CA ILE A 286 -16.32 14.03 -8.63
C ILE A 286 -16.18 14.65 -10.02
N ASN A 287 -15.14 15.46 -10.24
CA ASN A 287 -14.86 16.04 -11.56
C ASN A 287 -14.61 14.95 -12.62
N ASN A 288 -13.93 13.87 -12.27
CA ASN A 288 -13.70 12.73 -13.15
C ASN A 288 -15.02 12.04 -13.54
N ALA A 289 -15.93 11.87 -12.57
CA ALA A 289 -17.27 11.35 -12.85
C ALA A 289 -18.02 12.21 -13.88
N HIS A 290 -17.90 13.55 -13.78
CA HIS A 290 -18.54 14.46 -14.72
C HIS A 290 -17.80 14.55 -16.07
N GLU A 291 -16.55 14.98 -16.07
CA GLU A 291 -15.80 15.35 -17.28
C GLU A 291 -15.25 14.16 -18.07
N VAL A 292 -15.03 13.01 -17.41
CA VAL A 292 -14.49 11.83 -18.07
C VAL A 292 -15.57 10.77 -18.27
N GLN A 293 -16.32 10.46 -17.21
CA GLN A 293 -17.36 9.42 -17.25
C GLN A 293 -18.74 9.96 -17.68
N ARG A 294 -18.89 11.28 -17.86
CA ARG A 294 -20.08 11.93 -18.41
C ARG A 294 -21.35 11.68 -17.59
N ILE A 295 -21.20 11.67 -16.27
CA ILE A 295 -22.32 11.64 -15.32
C ILE A 295 -22.83 13.07 -15.06
N GLY A 296 -24.16 13.24 -14.99
CA GLY A 296 -24.83 14.53 -14.76
C GLY A 296 -24.78 15.46 -15.98
N GLU A 297 -25.84 16.24 -16.20
CA GLU A 297 -25.85 17.27 -17.26
C GLU A 297 -25.04 18.51 -16.83
N THR A 298 -24.93 18.75 -15.52
CA THR A 298 -24.04 19.77 -14.94
C THR A 298 -23.16 19.22 -13.82
N ILE A 299 -22.09 19.95 -13.51
CA ILE A 299 -21.18 19.60 -12.42
C ILE A 299 -21.89 19.68 -11.05
N GLY A 300 -22.82 20.63 -10.86
CA GLY A 300 -23.64 20.71 -9.65
C GLY A 300 -24.56 19.49 -9.46
N GLU A 301 -25.13 18.95 -10.53
CA GLU A 301 -25.93 17.70 -10.47
C GLU A 301 -25.05 16.51 -10.08
N THR A 302 -23.84 16.43 -10.62
CA THR A 302 -22.87 15.38 -10.26
C THR A 302 -22.45 15.50 -8.79
N GLY A 303 -22.26 16.73 -8.30
CA GLY A 303 -22.04 17.01 -6.89
C GLY A 303 -23.20 16.52 -6.02
N LEU A 304 -24.45 16.79 -6.41
CA LEU A 304 -25.61 16.28 -5.68
C LEU A 304 -25.61 14.74 -5.62
N LEU A 305 -25.37 14.07 -6.76
CA LEU A 305 -25.27 12.61 -6.82
C LEU A 305 -24.17 12.05 -5.90
N ALA A 306 -22.99 12.69 -5.86
CA ALA A 306 -21.92 12.29 -4.94
C ALA A 306 -22.34 12.39 -3.47
N MET A 307 -22.99 13.50 -3.10
CA MET A 307 -23.46 13.72 -1.73
C MET A 307 -24.57 12.73 -1.34
N GLU A 308 -25.53 12.47 -2.24
CA GLU A 308 -26.58 11.45 -2.07
C GLU A 308 -26.00 10.04 -1.97
N ALA A 309 -24.93 9.74 -2.72
CA ALA A 309 -24.23 8.48 -2.63
C ALA A 309 -23.56 8.27 -1.27
N GLY A 310 -23.17 9.36 -0.59
CA GLY A 310 -22.57 9.34 0.74
C GLY A 310 -21.14 9.86 0.80
N MET A 311 -20.69 10.60 -0.22
CA MET A 311 -19.43 11.35 -0.22
C MET A 311 -19.54 12.57 0.71
N ASP A 312 -18.59 12.72 1.64
CA ASP A 312 -18.63 13.79 2.65
C ASP A 312 -17.75 14.99 2.29
N ILE A 313 -16.55 14.79 1.73
CA ILE A 313 -15.63 15.88 1.34
C ILE A 313 -15.12 15.68 -0.09
N GLU A 314 -15.07 16.75 -0.87
CA GLU A 314 -14.48 16.77 -2.22
C GLU A 314 -13.03 17.27 -2.19
N MET A 315 -12.10 16.45 -2.70
CA MET A 315 -10.67 16.71 -2.81
C MET A 315 -10.19 16.78 -4.28
N PRO A 316 -9.09 17.49 -4.59
CA PRO A 316 -8.39 18.43 -3.70
C PRO A 316 -9.02 19.83 -3.68
N LYS A 317 -10.11 20.02 -4.43
CA LYS A 317 -10.85 21.27 -4.59
C LYS A 317 -12.34 20.99 -4.78
N ALA A 318 -13.19 21.84 -4.24
CA ALA A 318 -14.63 21.78 -4.48
C ALA A 318 -14.96 22.20 -5.93
N THR A 319 -15.30 21.24 -6.78
CA THR A 319 -15.81 21.45 -8.15
C THR A 319 -17.29 21.11 -8.22
N GLY A 320 -17.67 19.88 -7.84
CA GLY A 320 -19.06 19.43 -7.70
C GLY A 320 -19.76 20.07 -6.50
N TYR A 321 -19.05 20.30 -5.41
CA TYR A 321 -19.55 20.98 -4.21
C TYR A 321 -19.41 22.51 -4.30
N GLY A 322 -19.47 23.04 -5.53
CA GLY A 322 -19.32 24.46 -5.85
C GLY A 322 -20.61 25.28 -5.77
N GLU A 323 -20.61 26.44 -6.45
CA GLU A 323 -21.73 27.41 -6.41
C GLU A 323 -23.03 26.84 -6.99
N GLU A 324 -22.97 26.00 -8.03
CA GLU A 324 -24.16 25.38 -8.62
C GLU A 324 -24.92 24.53 -7.59
N LEU A 325 -24.22 23.64 -6.88
CA LEU A 325 -24.83 22.82 -5.84
C LEU A 325 -25.35 23.67 -4.67
N LYS A 326 -24.60 24.72 -4.28
CA LYS A 326 -25.07 25.66 -3.26
C LYS A 326 -26.37 26.36 -3.66
N GLU A 327 -26.52 26.75 -4.93
CA GLU A 327 -27.76 27.34 -5.43
C GLU A 327 -28.93 26.34 -5.41
N MET A 328 -28.67 25.05 -5.64
CA MET A 328 -29.70 24.01 -5.50
C MET A 328 -30.24 23.94 -4.07
N PHE A 329 -29.39 24.03 -3.04
CA PHE A 329 -29.87 24.13 -1.65
C PHE A 329 -30.57 25.45 -1.36
N ARG A 330 -30.03 26.58 -1.84
CA ARG A 330 -30.61 27.92 -1.63
C ARG A 330 -32.01 28.06 -2.21
N SER A 331 -32.24 27.49 -3.40
CA SER A 331 -33.52 27.52 -4.11
C SER A 331 -34.51 26.44 -3.64
N GLY A 332 -34.05 25.46 -2.84
CA GLY A 332 -34.84 24.32 -2.38
C GLY A 332 -34.97 23.17 -3.39
N GLN A 333 -34.13 23.15 -4.43
CA GLN A 333 -34.02 22.02 -5.36
C GLN A 333 -33.35 20.80 -4.73
N ALA A 334 -32.39 21.00 -3.82
CA ALA A 334 -31.74 19.95 -3.05
C ALA A 334 -32.16 20.00 -1.57
N ASP A 335 -32.22 18.83 -0.92
CA ASP A 335 -32.68 18.69 0.47
C ASP A 335 -31.64 19.20 1.48
N THR A 336 -32.01 20.19 2.30
CA THR A 336 -31.09 20.74 3.31
C THR A 336 -30.77 19.73 4.41
N GLU A 337 -31.63 18.72 4.67
CA GLU A 337 -31.32 17.66 5.64
C GLU A 337 -30.13 16.79 5.17
N LEU A 338 -29.98 16.60 3.85
CA LEU A 338 -28.81 15.94 3.27
C LEU A 338 -27.53 16.73 3.56
N LEU A 339 -27.54 18.04 3.30
CA LEU A 339 -26.43 18.94 3.59
C LEU A 339 -26.06 18.90 5.08
N ASP A 340 -27.04 19.07 5.96
CA ASP A 340 -26.83 19.11 7.40
C ASP A 340 -26.24 17.81 7.94
N ARG A 341 -26.71 16.66 7.44
CA ARG A 341 -26.15 15.35 7.79
C ARG A 341 -24.69 15.22 7.35
N THR A 342 -24.34 15.67 6.15
CA THR A 342 -22.97 15.59 5.61
C THR A 342 -22.03 16.48 6.41
N VAL A 343 -22.42 17.74 6.67
CA VAL A 343 -21.62 18.67 7.49
C VAL A 343 -21.48 18.17 8.92
N LEU A 344 -22.53 17.57 9.50
CA LEU A 344 -22.47 17.03 10.86
C LEU A 344 -21.36 16.00 11.03
N ARG A 345 -21.19 15.10 10.05
CA ARG A 345 -20.11 14.09 10.07
C ARG A 345 -18.73 14.74 10.06
N VAL A 346 -18.52 15.75 9.19
CA VAL A 346 -17.25 16.47 9.11
C VAL A 346 -16.93 17.18 10.42
N LEU A 347 -17.91 17.87 11.01
CA LEU A 347 -17.72 18.56 12.29
C LEU A 347 -17.44 17.56 13.44
N GLU A 348 -18.16 16.44 13.48
CA GLU A 348 -17.94 15.39 14.48
C GLU A 348 -16.52 14.80 14.39
N ALA A 349 -16.02 14.54 13.18
CA ALA A 349 -14.64 14.11 12.97
C ALA A 349 -13.64 15.15 13.49
N LYS A 350 -13.82 16.44 13.19
CA LYS A 350 -12.96 17.53 13.69
C LYS A 350 -12.89 17.59 15.22
N PHE A 351 -14.01 17.40 15.90
CA PHE A 351 -14.03 17.31 17.37
C PHE A 351 -13.35 16.02 17.87
N ARG A 352 -13.59 14.87 17.24
CA ARG A 352 -12.99 13.58 17.61
C ARG A 352 -11.46 13.58 17.46
N MET A 353 -10.95 14.27 16.44
CA MET A 353 -9.53 14.48 16.19
C MET A 353 -8.86 15.45 17.18
N GLY A 354 -9.63 16.19 17.99
CA GLY A 354 -9.12 17.19 18.93
C GLY A 354 -8.75 18.54 18.30
N LEU A 355 -9.19 18.83 17.07
CA LEU A 355 -8.75 20.02 16.33
C LEU A 355 -9.24 21.34 16.93
N PHE A 356 -10.38 21.36 17.63
CA PHE A 356 -10.87 22.59 18.27
C PHE A 356 -10.03 23.00 19.47
N GLU A 357 -9.42 22.04 20.18
CA GLU A 357 -8.56 22.28 21.32
C GLU A 357 -7.08 22.42 20.89
N HIS A 358 -6.68 21.67 19.86
CA HIS A 358 -5.29 21.54 19.42
C HIS A 358 -5.13 21.73 17.90
N PRO A 359 -5.50 22.91 17.33
CA PRO A 359 -5.54 23.11 15.88
C PRO A 359 -4.16 23.17 15.20
N PHE A 360 -3.10 23.48 15.95
CA PHE A 360 -1.78 23.85 15.43
C PHE A 360 -0.73 22.75 15.62
N ALA A 361 0.14 22.57 14.63
CA ALA A 361 1.34 21.76 14.71
C ALA A 361 2.21 22.13 15.93
N MET A 362 2.95 21.15 16.43
CA MET A 362 3.94 21.33 17.48
C MET A 362 5.09 22.23 16.99
N ASP A 363 5.82 22.84 17.92
CA ASP A 363 6.94 23.74 17.62
C ASP A 363 8.25 23.33 18.32
N GLY A 364 9.37 23.73 17.72
CA GLY A 364 10.70 23.63 18.29
C GLY A 364 11.09 22.21 18.73
N GLU A 365 11.75 22.12 19.89
CA GLU A 365 12.33 20.87 20.42
C GLU A 365 11.28 19.77 20.63
N SER A 366 10.02 20.14 20.93
CA SER A 366 8.96 19.17 21.15
C SER A 366 8.57 18.42 19.88
N CYS A 367 8.55 19.12 18.74
CA CYS A 367 8.31 18.53 17.42
C CYS A 367 9.53 17.70 17.00
N GLN A 368 10.72 18.29 17.07
CA GLN A 368 11.98 17.66 16.65
C GLN A 368 12.20 16.30 17.33
N LYS A 369 11.94 16.23 18.65
CA LYS A 369 12.15 15.01 19.43
C LYS A 369 11.38 13.80 18.89
N ILE A 370 10.20 13.99 18.28
CA ILE A 370 9.40 12.90 17.69
C ILE A 370 10.11 12.30 16.47
N PHE A 371 10.79 13.12 15.68
CA PHE A 371 11.50 12.68 14.46
C PHE A 371 12.88 12.10 14.78
N GLU A 372 13.49 12.49 15.91
CA GLU A 372 14.76 11.93 16.40
C GLU A 372 14.60 10.59 17.14
N GLU A 373 13.37 10.10 17.33
CA GLU A 373 13.13 8.79 17.95
C GLU A 373 13.75 7.67 17.11
N LYS A 374 14.67 6.91 17.70
CA LYS A 374 15.36 5.79 17.03
C LYS A 374 14.42 4.67 16.58
N GLU A 375 13.24 4.58 17.20
CA GLU A 375 12.23 3.54 16.90
C GLU A 375 11.89 3.51 15.41
N GLY A 376 11.76 4.67 14.75
CA GLY A 376 11.46 4.72 13.32
C GLY A 376 12.50 4.01 12.47
N ALA A 377 13.78 4.36 12.62
CA ALA A 377 14.88 3.76 11.86
C ALA A 377 15.05 2.25 12.17
N GLU A 378 14.89 1.84 13.43
CA GLU A 378 14.93 0.43 13.85
C GLU A 378 13.81 -0.39 13.19
N LEU A 379 12.59 0.16 13.15
CA LEU A 379 11.44 -0.48 12.50
C LEU A 379 11.57 -0.49 10.98
N SER A 380 12.10 0.57 10.36
CA SER A 380 12.39 0.61 8.92
C SER A 380 13.38 -0.49 8.54
N PHE A 381 14.48 -0.62 9.30
CA PHE A 381 15.47 -1.69 9.09
C PHE A 381 14.90 -3.09 9.28
N ARG A 382 14.12 -3.29 10.35
CA ARG A 382 13.45 -4.57 10.60
C ARG A 382 12.49 -4.92 9.47
N SER A 383 11.67 -3.96 9.03
CA SER A 383 10.72 -4.14 7.94
C SER A 383 11.43 -4.47 6.63
N ALA A 384 12.51 -3.75 6.30
CA ALA A 384 13.31 -4.03 5.11
C ALA A 384 13.89 -5.45 5.14
N ARG A 385 14.44 -5.91 6.27
CA ARG A 385 14.94 -7.30 6.42
C ARG A 385 13.83 -8.33 6.29
N GLU A 386 12.75 -8.20 7.06
CA GLU A 386 11.66 -9.18 7.08
C GLU A 386 10.92 -9.30 5.73
N SER A 387 11.00 -8.26 4.89
CA SER A 387 10.42 -8.23 3.54
C SER A 387 11.28 -8.91 2.46
N MET A 388 12.55 -9.20 2.72
CA MET A 388 13.45 -9.82 1.74
C MET A 388 13.03 -11.26 1.45
N VAL A 389 12.70 -11.54 0.19
CA VAL A 389 12.30 -12.89 -0.24
C VAL A 389 13.41 -13.53 -1.05
N LEU A 390 13.90 -14.68 -0.59
CA LEU A 390 14.83 -15.50 -1.36
C LEU A 390 14.03 -16.38 -2.32
N LEU A 391 13.96 -16.01 -3.60
CA LEU A 391 13.15 -16.73 -4.60
C LEU A 391 13.83 -18.01 -5.08
N LYS A 392 15.15 -17.93 -5.30
CA LYS A 392 16.01 -19.00 -5.78
C LYS A 392 17.36 -18.93 -5.09
N ASN A 393 17.95 -20.08 -4.75
CA ASN A 393 19.33 -20.17 -4.28
C ASN A 393 19.89 -21.57 -4.49
N ASN A 394 20.90 -21.70 -5.36
CA ASN A 394 21.62 -22.94 -5.62
C ASN A 394 22.80 -23.19 -4.65
N GLY A 395 22.83 -22.47 -3.52
CA GLY A 395 23.84 -22.59 -2.48
C GLY A 395 24.96 -21.55 -2.55
N ILE A 396 24.86 -20.56 -3.45
CA ILE A 396 25.82 -19.44 -3.53
C ILE A 396 25.60 -18.43 -2.40
N LEU A 397 24.37 -18.28 -1.91
CA LEU A 397 24.04 -17.42 -0.78
C LEU A 397 23.89 -18.23 0.53
N PRO A 398 24.32 -17.66 1.68
CA PRO A 398 25.01 -16.38 1.80
C PRO A 398 26.41 -16.45 1.19
N LEU A 399 26.89 -15.31 0.67
CA LEU A 399 28.22 -15.19 0.10
C LEU A 399 29.25 -15.64 1.14
N SER A 400 29.97 -16.72 0.81
CA SER A 400 30.93 -17.35 1.72
C SER A 400 32.23 -17.68 1.00
N GLY A 401 33.33 -17.75 1.76
CA GLY A 401 34.67 -17.92 1.22
C GLY A 401 35.44 -16.61 0.99
N LYS A 402 36.68 -16.71 0.50
CA LYS A 402 37.54 -15.54 0.25
C LYS A 402 37.26 -14.94 -1.14
N ILE A 403 36.20 -14.16 -1.24
CA ILE A 403 35.93 -13.31 -2.42
C ILE A 403 36.94 -12.16 -2.40
N LYS A 404 37.84 -12.13 -3.37
CA LYS A 404 38.83 -11.04 -3.52
C LYS A 404 38.30 -9.94 -4.42
N LYS A 405 37.54 -10.30 -5.45
CA LYS A 405 36.91 -9.37 -6.39
C LYS A 405 35.42 -9.69 -6.50
N LEU A 406 34.57 -8.70 -6.23
CA LEU A 406 33.11 -8.82 -6.37
C LEU A 406 32.64 -7.81 -7.42
N ALA A 407 32.03 -8.28 -8.50
CA ALA A 407 31.40 -7.38 -9.46
C ALA A 407 30.02 -6.99 -8.94
N LEU A 408 29.73 -5.69 -8.93
CA LEU A 408 28.42 -5.14 -8.61
C LEU A 408 27.93 -4.35 -9.82
N ILE A 409 26.91 -4.85 -10.50
CA ILE A 409 26.45 -4.34 -11.79
C ILE A 409 24.99 -3.91 -11.70
N GLY A 410 24.64 -2.84 -12.40
CA GLY A 410 23.25 -2.44 -12.61
C GLY A 410 22.90 -1.08 -12.01
N PRO A 411 21.71 -0.56 -12.33
CA PRO A 411 21.38 0.84 -12.14
C PRO A 411 20.99 1.21 -10.70
N HIS A 412 20.76 0.25 -9.81
CA HIS A 412 20.40 0.49 -8.40
C HIS A 412 21.60 0.41 -7.45
N ALA A 413 22.70 -0.19 -7.91
CA ALA A 413 23.88 -0.46 -7.09
C ALA A 413 24.48 0.79 -6.43
N ASP A 414 24.63 1.87 -7.18
CA ASP A 414 25.21 3.14 -6.70
C ASP A 414 24.18 4.28 -6.67
N CYS A 415 22.91 3.95 -6.42
CA CYS A 415 21.82 4.94 -6.40
C CYS A 415 20.78 4.59 -5.33
N ALA A 416 20.97 5.10 -4.11
CA ALA A 416 20.07 4.82 -2.99
C ALA A 416 18.64 5.34 -3.20
N ARG A 417 18.45 6.38 -4.02
CA ARG A 417 17.13 6.92 -4.37
C ARG A 417 16.17 5.86 -4.92
N LYS A 418 16.69 4.86 -5.64
CA LYS A 418 15.88 3.79 -6.22
C LYS A 418 15.35 2.77 -5.20
N PHE A 419 15.80 2.83 -3.95
CA PHE A 419 15.21 2.03 -2.87
C PHE A 419 13.88 2.61 -2.37
N PHE A 420 13.57 3.87 -2.69
CA PHE A 420 12.36 4.55 -2.26
C PHE A 420 11.27 4.36 -3.31
N GLY A 421 10.19 3.67 -2.94
CA GLY A 421 9.04 3.44 -3.82
C GLY A 421 8.13 4.66 -3.94
N GLY A 422 7.08 4.53 -4.75
CA GLY A 422 6.01 5.53 -4.84
C GLY A 422 5.48 5.97 -3.47
N TYR A 423 5.04 7.23 -3.37
CA TYR A 423 4.50 7.83 -2.14
C TYR A 423 5.46 7.90 -0.94
N THR A 424 6.77 7.72 -1.14
CA THR A 424 7.78 8.20 -0.19
C THR A 424 8.04 9.70 -0.41
N HIS A 425 8.44 10.44 0.64
CA HIS A 425 8.80 11.87 0.53
C HIS A 425 9.85 12.10 -0.55
N LEU A 426 10.85 11.22 -0.61
CA LEU A 426 11.92 11.29 -1.60
C LEU A 426 11.39 11.13 -3.03
N CYS A 427 10.64 10.06 -3.32
CA CYS A 427 10.13 9.81 -4.66
C CYS A 427 9.22 10.95 -5.16
N MET A 428 8.35 11.46 -4.31
CA MET A 428 7.45 12.54 -4.70
C MET A 428 8.14 13.90 -4.78
N MET A 429 9.28 14.08 -4.12
CA MET A 429 10.12 15.25 -4.36
C MET A 429 10.79 15.22 -5.72
N GLU A 430 11.24 14.05 -6.17
CA GLU A 430 11.74 13.91 -7.55
C GLU A 430 10.66 14.29 -8.57
N SER A 431 9.38 14.03 -8.27
CA SER A 431 8.26 14.32 -9.16
C SER A 431 8.13 15.80 -9.52
N VAL A 432 8.68 16.71 -8.73
CA VAL A 432 8.75 18.15 -9.01
C VAL A 432 9.52 18.45 -10.30
N TYR A 433 10.48 17.59 -10.65
CA TYR A 433 11.32 17.73 -11.83
C TYR A 433 10.84 16.85 -13.01
N ALA A 434 9.69 16.20 -12.87
CA ALA A 434 9.13 15.37 -13.91
C ALA A 434 8.50 16.20 -15.04
N VAL A 435 8.70 15.76 -16.29
CA VAL A 435 8.14 16.44 -17.48
C VAL A 435 6.67 16.12 -17.74
N ALA A 436 6.14 15.07 -17.12
CA ALA A 436 4.72 14.73 -17.20
C ALA A 436 4.24 14.18 -15.84
N SER A 437 3.14 14.74 -15.33
CA SER A 437 2.47 14.23 -14.13
C SER A 437 1.73 12.93 -14.46
N SER A 438 1.77 11.98 -13.54
CA SER A 438 0.91 10.80 -13.54
C SER A 438 -0.05 10.75 -12.34
N ILE A 439 -0.02 11.76 -11.47
CA ILE A 439 -0.86 11.86 -10.28
C ILE A 439 -2.26 12.32 -10.70
N ALA A 440 -3.27 11.54 -10.34
CA ALA A 440 -4.66 11.83 -10.72
C ALA A 440 -5.19 13.09 -10.01
N GLY A 441 -6.03 13.86 -10.70
CA GLY A 441 -6.66 15.08 -10.18
C GLY A 441 -5.73 16.25 -9.88
N VAL A 442 -4.42 16.09 -10.06
CA VAL A 442 -3.45 17.19 -10.09
C VAL A 442 -3.29 17.59 -11.55
N GLU A 443 -3.97 18.66 -11.97
CA GLU A 443 -3.66 19.29 -13.25
C GLU A 443 -2.14 19.50 -13.29
N GLY A 444 -1.51 19.00 -14.36
CA GLY A 444 -0.09 19.21 -14.55
C GLY A 444 0.18 20.70 -14.33
N SER A 445 1.11 21.03 -13.42
CA SER A 445 1.45 22.43 -13.15
C SER A 445 1.71 23.13 -14.49
N PRO A 446 1.51 24.46 -14.57
CA PRO A 446 2.05 25.24 -15.68
C PRO A 446 3.51 24.85 -15.95
N GLU A 447 4.29 24.45 -14.94
CA GLU A 447 5.65 23.85 -14.99
C GLU A 447 5.77 22.50 -15.71
N SER A 448 4.84 21.56 -15.50
CA SER A 448 4.79 20.30 -16.24
C SER A 448 4.58 20.51 -17.76
N GLY A 449 3.97 21.65 -18.14
CA GLY A 449 3.94 22.16 -19.52
C GLY A 449 4.99 23.24 -19.85
N GLN A 450 5.65 23.83 -18.84
CA GLN A 450 6.68 24.89 -18.94
C GLN A 450 8.11 24.36 -18.79
N ILE A 451 8.32 23.05 -18.88
CA ILE A 451 9.47 22.54 -19.63
C ILE A 451 9.25 22.84 -21.12
N SER A 452 8.95 24.10 -21.42
CA SER A 452 8.93 24.69 -22.74
C SER A 452 10.40 24.79 -23.16
N GLY A 453 10.91 23.70 -23.75
CA GLY A 453 12.28 23.62 -24.26
C GLY A 453 13.12 22.42 -23.80
N ALA A 454 12.58 21.48 -23.01
CA ALA A 454 13.31 20.28 -22.52
C ALA A 454 14.53 20.62 -21.62
N MET A 455 14.41 21.52 -20.64
CA MET A 455 15.48 21.87 -19.69
C MET A 455 15.06 21.66 -18.23
N LEU A 456 15.96 21.10 -17.42
CA LEU A 456 15.87 20.98 -15.97
C LEU A 456 16.12 22.35 -15.28
N PRO A 457 15.75 22.53 -13.99
CA PRO A 457 15.93 23.81 -13.28
C PRO A 457 17.36 24.32 -13.21
N ASN A 458 18.35 23.41 -13.25
CA ASN A 458 19.77 23.74 -13.31
C ASN A 458 20.27 24.17 -14.71
N GLY A 459 19.38 24.20 -15.70
CA GLY A 459 19.72 24.57 -17.08
C GLY A 459 20.37 23.44 -17.90
N GLU A 460 20.27 22.18 -17.47
CA GLU A 460 20.65 21.00 -18.26
C GLU A 460 19.48 20.47 -19.10
N PRO A 461 19.72 19.82 -20.25
CA PRO A 461 18.64 19.23 -21.03
C PRO A 461 18.03 18.01 -20.32
N VAL A 462 16.72 17.85 -20.44
CA VAL A 462 16.01 16.63 -20.02
C VAL A 462 16.43 15.49 -20.94
N ASN A 463 17.01 14.45 -20.35
CA ASN A 463 17.41 13.23 -21.05
C ASN A 463 16.37 12.11 -20.83
N TYR A 464 16.36 11.13 -21.74
CA TYR A 464 15.50 9.95 -21.65
C TYR A 464 16.37 8.70 -21.66
N VAL A 465 15.90 7.64 -21.00
CA VAL A 465 16.50 6.32 -21.12
C VAL A 465 16.45 5.90 -22.60
N PRO A 466 17.59 5.56 -23.23
CA PRO A 466 17.66 5.39 -24.68
C PRO A 466 16.62 4.40 -25.23
N GLY A 467 15.86 4.84 -26.23
CA GLY A 467 14.82 4.02 -26.86
C GLY A 467 13.49 3.96 -26.10
N THR A 468 13.31 4.74 -25.04
CA THR A 468 12.07 4.79 -24.24
C THR A 468 11.55 6.22 -24.10
N LYS A 469 10.41 6.38 -23.43
CA LYS A 469 9.88 7.69 -22.98
C LYS A 469 10.15 7.98 -21.50
N ILE A 470 10.92 7.13 -20.84
CA ILE A 470 11.23 7.27 -19.42
C ILE A 470 12.28 8.36 -19.28
N GLN A 471 11.95 9.42 -18.54
CA GLN A 471 12.87 10.50 -18.21
C GLN A 471 14.02 9.94 -17.36
N SER A 472 15.25 10.28 -17.73
CA SER A 472 16.42 9.94 -16.94
C SER A 472 16.47 10.80 -15.67
N ASP A 473 16.76 10.14 -14.56
CA ASP A 473 16.93 10.72 -13.23
C ASP A 473 18.42 10.73 -12.79
N GLU A 474 19.34 10.68 -13.75
CA GLU A 474 20.79 10.61 -13.51
C GLU A 474 21.47 11.97 -13.37
N ALA A 475 20.74 13.08 -13.52
CA ALA A 475 21.29 14.42 -13.31
C ALA A 475 21.57 14.67 -11.82
N GLU A 476 22.64 15.42 -11.52
CA GLU A 476 23.12 15.64 -10.14
C GLU A 476 22.06 16.27 -9.21
N LEU A 477 21.14 17.08 -9.75
CA LEU A 477 20.08 17.70 -8.97
C LEU A 477 19.17 16.68 -8.26
N PHE A 478 19.02 15.47 -8.81
CA PHE A 478 18.21 14.44 -8.16
C PHE A 478 18.93 13.89 -6.92
N ASP A 479 20.26 13.79 -6.96
CA ASP A 479 21.05 13.35 -5.82
C ASP A 479 21.08 14.40 -4.70
N ASP A 480 20.91 15.68 -5.02
CA ASP A 480 20.71 16.74 -4.02
C ASP A 480 19.46 16.50 -3.15
N ILE A 481 18.40 15.89 -3.69
CA ILE A 481 17.21 15.53 -2.91
C ILE A 481 17.58 14.51 -1.82
N LEU A 482 18.33 13.47 -2.19
CA LEU A 482 18.79 12.45 -1.23
C LEU A 482 19.71 13.08 -0.17
N ARG A 483 20.67 13.93 -0.58
CA ARG A 483 21.58 14.62 0.33
C ARG A 483 20.84 15.50 1.33
N LEU A 484 19.75 16.14 0.91
CA LEU A 484 18.92 16.97 1.78
C LEU A 484 18.03 16.14 2.72
N GLN A 485 17.33 15.14 2.20
CA GLN A 485 16.33 14.40 2.98
C GLN A 485 16.92 13.29 3.84
N LYS A 486 17.97 12.62 3.33
CA LYS A 486 18.55 11.39 3.89
C LYS A 486 20.08 11.38 3.71
N PRO A 487 20.82 12.34 4.29
CA PRO A 487 22.27 12.48 4.11
C PRO A 487 23.08 11.23 4.51
N ASP A 488 22.55 10.41 5.42
CA ASP A 488 23.20 9.20 5.91
C ASP A 488 22.78 7.92 5.15
N CYS A 489 21.88 8.03 4.17
CA CYS A 489 21.38 6.88 3.41
C CYS A 489 22.40 6.46 2.34
N ARG A 490 22.99 5.28 2.54
CA ARG A 490 24.04 4.73 1.66
C ARG A 490 23.47 4.00 0.44
N SER A 491 24.22 4.04 -0.66
CA SER A 491 24.02 3.10 -1.77
C SER A 491 24.46 1.68 -1.40
N LEU A 492 24.05 0.67 -2.17
CA LEU A 492 24.51 -0.71 -1.96
C LEU A 492 26.03 -0.83 -2.19
N LEU A 493 26.57 -0.05 -3.15
CA LEU A 493 28.01 0.03 -3.40
C LEU A 493 28.77 0.55 -2.17
N GLU A 494 28.31 1.64 -1.58
CA GLU A 494 28.90 2.22 -0.37
C GLU A 494 28.84 1.24 0.81
N GLU A 495 27.68 0.61 1.02
CA GLU A 495 27.48 -0.33 2.12
C GLU A 495 28.36 -1.59 1.99
N LEU A 496 28.49 -2.15 0.78
CA LEU A 496 29.37 -3.29 0.55
C LEU A 496 30.86 -2.93 0.68
N LYS A 497 31.29 -1.74 0.22
CA LYS A 497 32.66 -1.26 0.40
C LYS A 497 33.03 -1.12 1.88
N GLU A 498 32.10 -0.61 2.70
CA GLU A 498 32.30 -0.48 4.14
C GLU A 498 32.42 -1.84 4.83
N ARG A 499 31.61 -2.81 4.43
CA ARG A 499 31.55 -4.14 5.08
C ARG A 499 32.59 -5.13 4.58
N MET A 500 33.04 -4.99 3.34
CA MET A 500 33.95 -5.93 2.67
C MET A 500 35.32 -5.29 2.40
N THR A 501 35.98 -4.78 3.44
CA THR A 501 37.25 -4.03 3.31
C THR A 501 38.41 -4.83 2.69
N ASP A 502 38.34 -6.16 2.75
CA ASP A 502 39.33 -7.08 2.16
C ASP A 502 38.96 -7.54 0.73
N THR A 503 37.86 -7.02 0.17
CA THR A 503 37.35 -7.34 -1.17
C THR A 503 37.35 -6.11 -2.06
N GLU A 504 37.90 -6.22 -3.26
CA GLU A 504 37.80 -5.20 -4.30
C GLU A 504 36.40 -5.25 -4.93
N ILE A 505 35.60 -4.20 -4.74
CA ILE A 505 34.28 -4.08 -5.38
C ILE A 505 34.43 -3.42 -6.76
N LEU A 506 34.19 -4.21 -7.81
CA LEU A 506 34.22 -3.78 -9.20
C LEU A 506 32.82 -3.31 -9.62
N TYR A 507 32.56 -2.01 -9.55
CA TYR A 507 31.28 -1.42 -9.95
C TYR A 507 31.26 -1.07 -11.44
N ALA A 508 30.15 -1.38 -12.11
CA ALA A 508 29.80 -0.80 -13.39
C ALA A 508 28.27 -0.66 -13.52
N TYR A 509 27.81 0.41 -14.17
CA TYR A 509 26.37 0.64 -14.37
C TYR A 509 25.71 -0.45 -15.24
N GLY A 510 26.37 -0.86 -16.32
CA GLY A 510 25.96 -1.97 -17.21
C GLY A 510 24.77 -1.67 -18.12
N TYR A 511 23.60 -1.37 -17.55
CA TYR A 511 22.34 -1.21 -18.27
C TYR A 511 21.35 -0.31 -17.52
N PRO A 512 20.41 0.35 -18.21
CA PRO A 512 19.39 1.18 -17.57
C PRO A 512 18.22 0.38 -16.98
N VAL A 513 17.37 1.08 -16.24
CA VAL A 513 16.12 0.55 -15.64
C VAL A 513 15.02 0.21 -16.66
N ALA A 514 15.20 0.54 -17.94
CA ALA A 514 14.20 0.34 -18.99
C ALA A 514 14.82 0.22 -20.38
N GLY A 515 14.07 -0.35 -21.32
CA GLY A 515 14.43 -0.38 -22.73
C GLY A 515 15.47 -1.45 -23.08
N LYS A 516 16.28 -1.15 -24.10
CA LYS A 516 17.13 -2.13 -24.79
C LYS A 516 18.57 -1.65 -25.01
N ASP A 517 18.98 -0.59 -24.31
CA ASP A 517 20.33 -0.05 -24.47
C ASP A 517 21.37 -1.04 -23.92
N GLN A 518 22.36 -1.35 -24.77
CA GLN A 518 23.46 -2.25 -24.46
C GLN A 518 24.83 -1.55 -24.54
N GLY A 519 24.84 -0.21 -24.70
CA GLY A 519 26.06 0.57 -24.95
C GLY A 519 27.14 0.44 -23.87
N ARG A 520 26.78 0.06 -22.64
CA ARG A 520 27.69 -0.10 -21.49
C ARG A 520 27.98 -1.55 -21.10
N PHE A 521 27.59 -2.52 -21.95
CA PHE A 521 27.76 -3.94 -21.63
C PHE A 521 29.23 -4.33 -21.50
N GLU A 522 30.11 -3.91 -22.41
CA GLU A 522 31.49 -4.41 -22.41
C GLU A 522 32.28 -3.96 -21.17
N GLU A 523 32.04 -2.74 -20.68
CA GLU A 523 32.58 -2.25 -19.41
C GLU A 523 32.18 -3.17 -18.25
N ALA A 524 30.88 -3.48 -18.14
CA ALA A 524 30.34 -4.34 -17.09
C ALA A 524 30.76 -5.81 -17.25
N LEU A 525 30.81 -6.34 -18.47
CA LEU A 525 31.28 -7.71 -18.75
C LEU A 525 32.77 -7.86 -18.44
N GLN A 526 33.58 -6.81 -18.58
CA GLN A 526 34.96 -6.83 -18.15
C GLN A 526 35.06 -7.02 -16.62
N ALA A 527 34.26 -6.26 -15.84
CA ALA A 527 34.18 -6.45 -14.39
C ALA A 527 33.72 -7.87 -14.02
N VAL A 528 32.73 -8.43 -14.74
CA VAL A 528 32.28 -9.82 -14.57
C VAL A 528 33.42 -10.82 -14.77
N ARG A 529 34.20 -10.71 -15.86
CA ARG A 529 35.31 -11.64 -16.15
C ARG A 529 36.38 -11.64 -15.05
N GLU A 530 36.64 -10.48 -14.45
CA GLU A 530 37.66 -10.31 -13.41
C GLU A 530 37.20 -10.74 -12.01
N ALA A 531 35.90 -10.75 -11.75
CA ALA A 531 35.35 -11.04 -10.42
C ALA A 531 35.31 -12.54 -10.06
N ASP A 532 35.25 -12.83 -8.76
CA ASP A 532 35.02 -14.18 -8.23
C ASP A 532 33.52 -14.51 -8.16
N ALA A 533 32.68 -13.51 -7.96
CA ALA A 533 31.22 -13.57 -7.99
C ALA A 533 30.64 -12.25 -8.52
N VAL A 534 29.39 -12.27 -8.97
CA VAL A 534 28.70 -11.12 -9.55
C VAL A 534 27.35 -10.90 -8.87
N ILE A 535 27.08 -9.66 -8.47
CA ILE A 535 25.76 -9.19 -8.06
C ILE A 535 25.22 -8.30 -9.18
N LEU A 536 24.03 -8.62 -9.65
CA LEU A 536 23.25 -7.86 -10.61
C LEU A 536 22.08 -7.22 -9.89
N THR A 537 22.04 -5.89 -9.86
CA THR A 537 20.82 -5.15 -9.52
C THR A 537 19.93 -5.09 -10.76
N LEU A 538 18.68 -5.51 -10.60
CA LEU A 538 17.73 -5.75 -11.69
C LEU A 538 16.40 -5.11 -11.33
N GLY A 539 15.56 -4.88 -12.35
CA GLY A 539 14.27 -4.23 -12.20
C GLY A 539 14.20 -2.83 -12.79
N GLY A 540 13.14 -2.13 -12.41
CA GLY A 540 12.79 -0.80 -12.86
C GLY A 540 12.92 0.26 -11.78
N LYS A 541 12.16 1.35 -11.93
CA LYS A 541 11.98 2.39 -10.92
C LYS A 541 10.49 2.46 -10.56
N HIS A 542 10.14 2.03 -9.36
CA HIS A 542 8.81 2.22 -8.80
C HIS A 542 8.71 3.63 -8.22
N GLY A 543 7.79 4.43 -8.74
CA GLY A 543 7.67 5.82 -8.33
C GLY A 543 6.46 6.51 -8.92
N THR A 544 6.61 7.77 -9.29
CA THR A 544 5.55 8.55 -9.94
C THR A 544 6.10 9.30 -11.15
N CYS A 545 5.20 9.78 -12.01
CA CYS A 545 5.45 10.64 -13.15
C CYS A 545 6.38 10.00 -14.22
N SER A 546 6.83 10.81 -15.18
CA SER A 546 7.61 10.37 -16.36
C SER A 546 8.95 9.66 -16.09
N MET A 547 9.44 9.64 -14.85
CA MET A 547 10.71 9.00 -14.48
C MET A 547 10.53 7.54 -14.03
N ALA A 548 9.31 7.14 -13.69
CA ALA A 548 9.03 5.80 -13.19
C ALA A 548 8.79 4.82 -14.34
N THR A 549 9.09 3.54 -14.12
CA THR A 549 8.71 2.44 -15.02
C THR A 549 7.46 1.70 -14.54
N MET A 550 7.03 1.99 -13.31
CA MET A 550 5.82 1.48 -12.68
C MET A 550 5.42 2.44 -11.55
N GLY A 551 4.12 2.59 -11.33
CA GLY A 551 3.58 3.46 -10.29
C GLY A 551 2.20 3.99 -10.65
N GLU A 552 1.73 5.01 -9.93
CA GLU A 552 0.48 5.68 -10.26
C GLU A 552 0.46 6.20 -11.70
N GLY A 553 -0.53 5.78 -12.49
CA GLY A 553 -0.66 6.15 -13.90
C GLY A 553 0.45 5.63 -14.83
N VAL A 554 1.35 4.77 -14.33
CA VAL A 554 2.47 4.18 -15.08
C VAL A 554 2.28 2.67 -15.14
N ASP A 555 1.37 2.25 -16.02
CA ASP A 555 1.04 0.84 -16.26
C ASP A 555 1.90 0.25 -17.40
N ALA A 556 2.06 -1.07 -17.44
CA ALA A 556 2.88 -1.73 -18.45
C ALA A 556 2.25 -2.99 -19.04
N ALA A 557 2.31 -3.12 -20.37
CA ALA A 557 1.84 -4.31 -21.08
C ALA A 557 2.79 -5.51 -20.95
N ASP A 558 4.08 -5.25 -20.70
CA ASP A 558 5.10 -6.25 -20.40
C ASP A 558 5.36 -6.27 -18.90
N ILE A 559 5.46 -7.47 -18.34
CA ILE A 559 5.73 -7.72 -16.91
C ILE A 559 7.12 -8.31 -16.69
N ASN A 560 7.91 -8.47 -17.76
CA ASN A 560 9.23 -9.04 -17.67
C ASN A 560 10.30 -8.00 -17.30
N LEU A 561 11.52 -8.46 -17.01
CA LEU A 561 12.70 -7.59 -16.96
C LEU A 561 12.86 -6.80 -18.28
N PRO A 562 13.40 -5.57 -18.22
CA PRO A 562 13.75 -4.85 -19.43
C PRO A 562 14.70 -5.67 -20.32
N GLU A 563 14.51 -5.58 -21.64
CA GLU A 563 15.24 -6.38 -22.64
C GLU A 563 16.77 -6.29 -22.48
N CYS A 564 17.29 -5.11 -22.13
CA CYS A 564 18.72 -4.94 -21.86
C CYS A 564 19.22 -5.75 -20.65
N GLN A 565 18.42 -5.90 -19.61
CA GLN A 565 18.84 -6.63 -18.41
C GLN A 565 18.87 -8.14 -18.67
N ASP A 566 17.86 -8.66 -19.35
CA ASP A 566 17.84 -10.06 -19.80
C ASP A 566 19.01 -10.36 -20.75
N ALA A 567 19.25 -9.50 -21.74
CA ALA A 567 20.40 -9.66 -22.64
C ALA A 567 21.74 -9.64 -21.88
N PHE A 568 21.88 -8.80 -20.85
CA PHE A 568 23.08 -8.76 -20.03
C PHE A 568 23.26 -10.04 -19.20
N ILE A 569 22.20 -10.57 -18.58
CA ILE A 569 22.26 -11.82 -17.81
C ILE A 569 22.80 -12.96 -18.69
N GLN A 570 22.31 -13.09 -19.93
CA GLN A 570 22.78 -14.11 -20.88
C GLN A 570 24.27 -13.93 -21.22
N ALA A 571 24.71 -12.70 -21.47
CA ALA A 571 26.11 -12.40 -21.78
C ALA A 571 27.03 -12.63 -20.57
N ALA A 572 26.59 -12.26 -19.36
CA ALA A 572 27.33 -12.49 -18.12
C ALA A 572 27.43 -14.00 -17.80
N ALA A 573 26.37 -14.77 -18.03
CA ALA A 573 26.36 -16.22 -17.81
C ALA A 573 27.40 -16.94 -18.68
N ALA A 574 27.64 -16.45 -19.90
CA ALA A 574 28.69 -16.99 -20.78
C ALA A 574 30.12 -16.83 -20.21
N CYS A 575 30.32 -15.96 -19.21
CA CYS A 575 31.60 -15.83 -18.50
C CYS A 575 31.84 -16.90 -17.43
N GLY A 576 30.82 -17.70 -17.09
CA GLY A 576 30.93 -18.84 -16.17
C GLY A 576 31.20 -18.45 -14.71
N LYS A 577 30.82 -17.23 -14.30
CA LYS A 577 30.92 -16.75 -12.92
C LYS A 577 29.60 -16.96 -12.19
N PRO A 578 29.60 -17.17 -10.86
CA PRO A 578 28.37 -17.18 -10.08
C PRO A 578 27.63 -15.85 -10.20
N LEU A 579 26.34 -15.90 -10.53
CA LEU A 579 25.49 -14.72 -10.74
C LEU A 579 24.37 -14.65 -9.69
N ILE A 580 24.26 -13.52 -9.01
CA ILE A 580 23.22 -13.26 -8.01
C ILE A 580 22.39 -12.06 -8.48
N GLY A 581 21.08 -12.23 -8.60
CA GLY A 581 20.14 -11.15 -8.89
C GLY A 581 19.56 -10.56 -7.61
N VAL A 582 19.48 -9.23 -7.55
CA VAL A 582 18.69 -8.50 -6.55
C VAL A 582 17.69 -7.62 -7.30
N HIS A 583 16.42 -7.93 -7.14
CA HIS A 583 15.29 -7.24 -7.78
C HIS A 583 14.86 -6.02 -6.97
N PHE A 584 14.64 -4.90 -7.65
CA PHE A 584 14.16 -3.65 -7.07
C PHE A 584 12.98 -3.09 -7.87
N ASP A 585 11.76 -3.41 -7.45
CA ASP A 585 10.52 -3.11 -8.18
C ASP A 585 9.30 -2.92 -7.27
N GLY A 586 8.22 -2.40 -7.87
CA GLY A 586 6.89 -2.29 -7.26
C GLY A 586 5.93 -3.43 -7.67
N ARG A 587 6.40 -4.41 -8.43
CA ARG A 587 5.59 -5.55 -8.90
C ARG A 587 6.50 -6.78 -9.07
N PRO A 588 5.98 -8.01 -8.96
CA PRO A 588 6.82 -9.18 -9.12
C PRO A 588 7.39 -9.25 -10.54
N ILE A 589 8.71 -9.44 -10.64
CA ILE A 589 9.40 -9.59 -11.91
C ILE A 589 9.12 -10.98 -12.50
N SER A 590 8.79 -11.03 -13.79
CA SER A 590 8.92 -12.25 -14.59
C SER A 590 10.22 -12.23 -15.40
N SER A 591 11.05 -13.27 -15.32
CA SER A 591 12.14 -13.44 -16.29
C SER A 591 12.57 -14.90 -16.36
N ASP A 592 12.38 -15.51 -17.53
CA ASP A 592 12.92 -16.84 -17.81
C ASP A 592 14.44 -16.83 -17.81
N THR A 593 15.04 -15.75 -18.30
CA THR A 593 16.49 -15.58 -18.32
C THR A 593 17.06 -15.58 -16.91
N ALA A 594 16.48 -14.79 -16.00
CA ALA A 594 16.90 -14.72 -14.61
C ALA A 594 16.79 -16.10 -13.94
N ASP A 595 15.63 -16.75 -14.06
CA ASP A 595 15.39 -18.07 -13.46
C ASP A 595 16.29 -19.16 -14.06
N GLN A 596 16.66 -19.07 -15.33
CA GLN A 596 17.56 -20.03 -15.96
C GLN A 596 19.03 -19.83 -15.55
N TYR A 597 19.52 -18.59 -15.54
CA TYR A 597 20.96 -18.32 -15.49
C TYR A 597 21.49 -17.81 -14.15
N LEU A 598 20.64 -17.26 -13.28
CA LEU A 598 21.10 -16.76 -11.97
C LEU A 598 21.17 -17.90 -10.95
N ASP A 599 22.23 -17.94 -10.17
CA ASP A 599 22.42 -18.93 -9.10
C ASP A 599 21.59 -18.62 -7.86
N ALA A 600 21.32 -17.33 -7.62
CA ALA A 600 20.39 -16.88 -6.60
C ALA A 600 19.62 -15.63 -7.04
N ILE A 601 18.41 -15.47 -6.51
CA ILE A 601 17.53 -14.33 -6.76
C ILE A 601 16.93 -13.88 -5.43
N ILE A 602 17.15 -12.62 -5.07
CA ILE A 602 16.53 -11.95 -3.94
C ILE A 602 15.53 -10.94 -4.48
N GLU A 603 14.28 -11.01 -4.02
CA GLU A 603 13.29 -9.96 -4.20
C GLU A 603 13.39 -8.96 -3.04
N ALA A 604 13.84 -7.73 -3.35
CA ALA A 604 14.04 -6.66 -2.37
C ALA A 604 12.97 -5.57 -2.48
N TRP A 605 12.12 -5.58 -3.52
CA TRP A 605 11.09 -4.58 -3.74
C TRP A 605 11.65 -3.14 -3.70
N ASN A 606 11.02 -2.25 -2.93
CA ASN A 606 11.57 -0.93 -2.58
C ASN A 606 11.80 -0.88 -1.05
N PRO A 607 13.04 -1.12 -0.58
CA PRO A 607 13.33 -1.32 0.84
C PRO A 607 13.62 -0.02 1.62
N ALA A 608 13.44 1.15 0.99
CA ALA A 608 13.58 2.49 1.57
C ALA A 608 14.97 2.79 2.19
N GLU A 609 15.00 3.63 3.22
CA GLU A 609 16.21 4.31 3.74
C GLU A 609 17.26 3.38 4.37
N THR A 610 16.86 2.18 4.78
CA THR A 610 17.75 1.15 5.35
C THR A 610 17.99 -0.01 4.38
N GLY A 611 17.59 0.16 3.12
CA GLY A 611 17.56 -0.88 2.10
C GLY A 611 18.90 -1.49 1.77
N ALA A 612 19.94 -0.67 1.59
CA ALA A 612 21.31 -1.16 1.35
C ALA A 612 21.79 -2.05 2.50
N GLN A 613 21.51 -1.66 3.75
CA GLN A 613 21.86 -2.40 4.95
C GLN A 613 21.19 -3.77 4.97
N ALA A 614 19.88 -3.82 4.69
CA ALA A 614 19.09 -5.05 4.68
C ALA A 614 19.51 -6.01 3.55
N VAL A 615 19.77 -5.48 2.35
CA VAL A 615 20.27 -6.28 1.21
C VAL A 615 21.65 -6.84 1.52
N ALA A 616 22.57 -6.03 2.06
CA ALA A 616 23.90 -6.49 2.46
C ALA A 616 23.83 -7.54 3.58
N ASP A 617 22.92 -7.39 4.55
CA ASP A 617 22.68 -8.37 5.60
C ASP A 617 22.31 -9.76 5.04
N VAL A 618 21.41 -9.80 4.05
CA VAL A 618 21.02 -11.05 3.37
C VAL A 618 22.18 -11.61 2.57
N LEU A 619 22.81 -10.81 1.71
CA LEU A 619 23.90 -11.23 0.83
C LEU A 619 25.06 -11.85 1.62
N LEU A 620 25.42 -11.24 2.75
CA LEU A 620 26.56 -11.65 3.57
C LEU A 620 26.18 -12.64 4.69
N GLY A 621 24.90 -12.99 4.84
CA GLY A 621 24.43 -13.94 5.84
C GLY A 621 24.37 -13.40 7.27
N ALA A 622 24.47 -12.07 7.46
CA ALA A 622 24.18 -11.43 8.74
C ALA A 622 22.66 -11.50 9.08
N TYR A 623 21.83 -11.70 8.05
CA TYR A 623 20.44 -12.07 8.17
C TYR A 623 20.11 -13.27 7.30
N ASN A 624 19.32 -14.19 7.85
CA ASN A 624 18.70 -15.25 7.08
C ASN A 624 17.34 -14.75 6.57
N PRO A 625 17.14 -14.60 5.25
CA PRO A 625 15.88 -14.09 4.72
C PRO A 625 14.72 -15.02 5.07
N GLY A 626 13.60 -14.41 5.46
CA GLY A 626 12.37 -15.12 5.80
C GLY A 626 11.12 -14.43 5.29
N GLY A 627 11.25 -13.48 4.35
CA GLY A 627 10.11 -12.93 3.63
C GLY A 627 9.45 -13.99 2.75
N LYS A 628 8.15 -13.85 2.52
CA LYS A 628 7.36 -14.74 1.65
C LYS A 628 6.54 -13.90 0.67
N LEU A 629 6.48 -14.29 -0.59
CA LEU A 629 5.73 -13.57 -1.61
C LEU A 629 4.25 -13.38 -1.23
N PRO A 630 3.73 -12.14 -1.23
CA PRO A 630 2.31 -11.88 -0.98
C PRO A 630 1.47 -11.91 -2.27
N VAL A 631 2.09 -12.27 -3.39
CA VAL A 631 1.51 -12.35 -4.73
C VAL A 631 2.08 -13.56 -5.48
N SER A 632 1.31 -14.12 -6.39
CA SER A 632 1.78 -15.14 -7.33
C SER A 632 2.51 -14.46 -8.50
N VAL A 633 3.61 -15.07 -8.96
CA VAL A 633 4.42 -14.54 -10.07
C VAL A 633 4.07 -15.24 -11.36
N ALA A 634 3.58 -14.50 -12.35
CA ALA A 634 3.30 -15.05 -13.68
C ALA A 634 4.58 -15.30 -14.49
N TYR A 635 4.51 -16.22 -15.45
CA TYR A 635 5.55 -16.39 -16.49
C TYR A 635 5.46 -15.33 -17.58
N HIS A 636 4.24 -14.86 -17.87
CA HIS A 636 3.97 -13.96 -18.98
C HIS A 636 2.69 -13.17 -18.73
N ALA A 637 2.57 -11.96 -19.28
CA ALA A 637 1.36 -11.12 -19.13
C ALA A 637 0.08 -11.79 -19.64
N GLY A 638 0.19 -12.70 -20.62
CA GLY A 638 -0.92 -13.49 -21.14
C GLY A 638 -1.48 -14.56 -20.18
N GLN A 639 -0.77 -14.86 -19.09
CA GLN A 639 -1.24 -15.76 -18.03
C GLN A 639 -2.15 -15.03 -17.01
N ILE A 640 -2.15 -13.70 -17.01
CA ILE A 640 -2.88 -12.89 -16.04
C ILE A 640 -4.39 -12.93 -16.33
N PRO A 641 -5.24 -13.09 -15.29
CA PRO A 641 -4.88 -13.10 -13.87
C PRO A 641 -4.36 -14.47 -13.42
N ILE A 642 -3.32 -14.50 -12.57
CA ILE A 642 -2.87 -15.72 -11.89
C ILE A 642 -2.75 -15.48 -10.39
N TYR A 643 -3.42 -16.31 -9.60
CA TYR A 643 -3.49 -16.17 -8.15
C TYR A 643 -3.89 -17.50 -7.51
N TYR A 644 -3.48 -17.75 -6.26
CA TYR A 644 -3.57 -19.08 -5.65
C TYR A 644 -5.01 -19.50 -5.31
N ASN A 645 -5.87 -18.56 -4.90
CA ASN A 645 -7.26 -18.82 -4.46
C ASN A 645 -8.29 -18.73 -5.59
N HIS A 646 -7.97 -19.29 -6.75
CA HIS A 646 -8.88 -19.35 -7.88
C HIS A 646 -10.10 -20.26 -7.60
N PRO A 647 -11.22 -20.11 -8.33
CA PRO A 647 -12.43 -20.88 -8.06
C PRO A 647 -12.23 -22.39 -8.26
N ASN A 648 -12.72 -23.20 -7.32
CA ASN A 648 -12.64 -24.66 -7.39
C ASN A 648 -13.41 -25.22 -8.60
N GLY A 649 -12.81 -26.15 -9.34
CA GLY A 649 -13.39 -26.75 -10.54
C GLY A 649 -13.48 -25.83 -11.76
N SER A 650 -12.88 -24.63 -11.75
CA SER A 650 -12.93 -23.68 -12.89
C SER A 650 -11.89 -23.97 -13.99
N ALA A 651 -11.42 -25.22 -14.08
CA ALA A 651 -10.44 -25.71 -15.05
C ALA A 651 -9.04 -25.07 -14.97
N TRP A 652 -8.70 -24.36 -13.89
CA TRP A 652 -7.29 -24.03 -13.58
C TRP A 652 -6.44 -25.28 -13.43
N HIS A 653 -7.00 -26.29 -12.76
CA HIS A 653 -6.49 -27.65 -12.73
C HIS A 653 -7.17 -28.47 -13.83
N GLN A 654 -6.78 -28.26 -15.09
CA GLN A 654 -7.49 -28.83 -16.25
C GLN A 654 -7.68 -30.35 -16.14
N GLN A 655 -6.76 -31.10 -15.52
CA GLN A 655 -6.85 -32.55 -15.31
C GLN A 655 -8.14 -33.06 -14.65
N GLU A 656 -8.92 -32.19 -14.00
CA GLU A 656 -10.21 -32.55 -13.41
C GLU A 656 -11.33 -32.72 -14.45
N SER A 657 -11.32 -31.93 -15.53
CA SER A 657 -12.41 -31.92 -16.54
C SER A 657 -11.94 -31.90 -18.01
N ILE A 658 -10.68 -31.57 -18.28
CA ILE A 658 -10.07 -31.35 -19.59
C ILE A 658 -8.70 -32.07 -19.65
N GLY A 659 -8.43 -32.80 -20.74
CA GLY A 659 -7.18 -33.59 -20.86
C GLY A 659 -5.92 -32.81 -21.25
N PHE A 660 -6.05 -31.53 -21.61
CA PHE A 660 -4.93 -30.61 -21.81
C PHE A 660 -4.54 -30.07 -20.42
N VAL A 661 -3.25 -29.91 -20.10
CA VAL A 661 -2.83 -29.63 -18.69
C VAL A 661 -2.33 -28.19 -18.51
N ASN A 662 -1.77 -27.62 -19.55
CA ASN A 662 -1.04 -26.34 -19.56
C ASN A 662 -1.55 -25.49 -20.74
N TYR A 663 -1.06 -24.27 -20.91
CA TYR A 663 -1.19 -23.59 -22.21
C TYR A 663 -0.39 -24.37 -23.28
N VAL A 664 -0.55 -23.98 -24.55
CA VAL A 664 0.17 -24.62 -25.67
C VAL A 664 1.70 -24.46 -25.53
N ASP A 665 2.12 -23.40 -24.84
CA ASP A 665 3.48 -22.89 -24.81
C ASP A 665 4.03 -22.65 -23.39
N LEU A 666 3.19 -22.62 -22.34
CA LEU A 666 3.64 -22.44 -20.95
C LEU A 666 2.73 -23.13 -19.91
N PRO A 667 3.19 -23.39 -18.67
CA PRO A 667 2.37 -23.99 -17.61
C PRO A 667 1.15 -23.14 -17.19
N HIS A 668 0.08 -23.75 -16.67
CA HIS A 668 -0.98 -22.96 -16.01
C HIS A 668 -0.57 -22.46 -14.61
N THR A 669 0.44 -23.08 -14.01
CA THR A 669 0.95 -22.73 -12.67
C THR A 669 1.79 -21.46 -12.69
N PRO A 670 1.89 -20.73 -11.56
CA PRO A 670 2.76 -19.57 -11.47
C PRO A 670 4.23 -19.99 -11.46
N ARG A 671 5.13 -19.06 -11.79
CA ARG A 671 6.59 -19.24 -11.64
C ARG A 671 6.96 -19.39 -10.17
N TYR A 672 6.44 -18.51 -9.34
CA TYR A 672 6.51 -18.60 -7.89
C TYR A 672 5.11 -18.41 -7.32
N CYS A 673 4.70 -19.31 -6.42
CA CYS A 673 3.38 -19.28 -5.82
C CYS A 673 3.28 -18.26 -4.68
N PHE A 674 2.05 -17.87 -4.34
CA PHE A 674 1.76 -17.13 -3.12
C PHE A 674 2.36 -17.83 -1.88
N GLY A 675 2.97 -17.05 -1.00
CA GLY A 675 3.66 -17.53 0.19
C GLY A 675 5.03 -18.17 -0.09
N HIS A 676 5.54 -18.17 -1.33
CA HIS A 676 6.87 -18.72 -1.64
C HIS A 676 8.00 -17.84 -1.07
N GLY A 677 9.03 -18.47 -0.51
CA GLY A 677 10.23 -17.80 -0.03
C GLY A 677 11.14 -18.79 0.68
N LEU A 678 12.38 -18.88 0.22
CA LEU A 678 13.40 -19.78 0.75
C LEU A 678 14.10 -19.17 1.97
N SER A 679 14.87 -20.00 2.67
CA SER A 679 15.70 -19.63 3.81
C SER A 679 17.07 -20.28 3.69
N TYR A 680 18.08 -19.75 4.39
CA TYR A 680 19.38 -20.41 4.58
C TYR A 680 19.28 -21.61 5.53
N THR A 681 18.16 -21.77 6.23
CA THR A 681 17.86 -22.95 7.05
C THR A 681 16.66 -23.73 6.50
N ARG A 682 16.35 -24.88 7.12
CA ARG A 682 15.20 -25.72 6.76
C ARG A 682 14.26 -25.87 7.94
N PHE A 683 12.96 -25.75 7.69
CA PHE A 683 11.91 -25.96 8.69
C PHE A 683 11.14 -27.25 8.44
N GLU A 684 11.01 -28.05 9.50
CA GLU A 684 10.26 -29.31 9.51
C GLU A 684 8.96 -29.15 10.31
N TYR A 685 7.86 -29.64 9.74
CA TYR A 685 6.51 -29.50 10.28
C TYR A 685 6.00 -30.86 10.73
N SER A 686 5.35 -30.92 11.89
CA SER A 686 4.85 -32.16 12.48
C SER A 686 3.63 -31.91 13.38
N GLU A 687 2.99 -33.00 13.83
CA GLU A 687 1.95 -32.98 14.86
C GLU A 687 0.77 -32.04 14.60
N ILE A 688 0.08 -32.19 13.45
CA ILE A 688 -1.18 -31.46 13.28
C ILE A 688 -2.20 -31.94 14.33
N HIS A 689 -2.75 -31.00 15.09
CA HIS A 689 -3.80 -31.24 16.06
C HIS A 689 -4.96 -30.27 15.84
N ILE A 690 -6.15 -30.83 15.66
CA ILE A 690 -7.41 -30.11 15.57
C ILE A 690 -8.19 -30.44 16.84
N SER A 691 -8.52 -29.42 17.62
CA SER A 691 -9.11 -29.55 18.97
C SER A 691 -10.50 -30.20 19.00
N ALA A 692 -11.26 -30.12 17.91
CA ALA A 692 -12.58 -30.71 17.76
C ALA A 692 -12.79 -31.23 16.34
N ALA A 693 -13.39 -32.42 16.20
CA ALA A 693 -13.73 -32.99 14.90
C ALA A 693 -14.99 -32.34 14.29
N GLU A 694 -15.86 -31.80 15.14
CA GLU A 694 -17.11 -31.15 14.79
C GLU A 694 -17.24 -29.86 15.61
N ILE A 695 -17.70 -28.79 14.98
CA ILE A 695 -18.04 -27.51 15.63
C ILE A 695 -19.37 -26.97 15.10
N GLY A 696 -20.09 -26.22 15.94
CA GLY A 696 -21.24 -25.43 15.52
C GLY A 696 -20.86 -24.20 14.69
N ALA A 697 -21.84 -23.58 14.04
CA ALA A 697 -21.64 -22.44 13.12
C ALA A 697 -21.23 -21.11 13.81
N GLU A 698 -21.28 -21.06 15.15
CA GLU A 698 -20.81 -19.93 15.98
C GLU A 698 -19.64 -20.31 16.89
N GLU A 699 -19.13 -21.54 16.75
CA GLU A 699 -18.03 -22.01 17.57
C GLU A 699 -16.69 -21.76 16.88
N SER A 700 -15.61 -21.95 17.64
CA SER A 700 -14.24 -21.86 17.15
C SER A 700 -13.55 -23.20 17.24
N VAL A 701 -12.62 -23.46 16.33
CA VAL A 701 -11.70 -24.61 16.41
C VAL A 701 -10.25 -24.13 16.52
N GLN A 702 -9.49 -24.76 17.41
CA GLN A 702 -8.04 -24.61 17.45
C GLN A 702 -7.38 -25.63 16.54
N ILE A 703 -6.51 -25.14 15.64
CA ILE A 703 -5.69 -25.94 14.73
C ILE A 703 -4.23 -25.61 15.01
N SER A 704 -3.42 -26.61 15.31
CA SER A 704 -2.01 -26.40 15.70
C SER A 704 -1.06 -27.37 15.02
N CYS A 705 0.21 -26.98 14.93
CA CYS A 705 1.32 -27.82 14.49
C CYS A 705 2.59 -27.50 15.28
N VAL A 706 3.58 -28.39 15.20
CA VAL A 706 4.93 -28.15 15.71
C VAL A 706 5.87 -27.91 14.52
N VAL A 707 6.59 -26.80 14.55
CA VAL A 707 7.66 -26.45 13.61
C VAL A 707 9.00 -26.61 14.31
N LYS A 708 9.97 -27.20 13.63
CA LYS A 708 11.36 -27.32 14.08
C LYS A 708 12.29 -26.64 13.08
N ASN A 709 13.21 -25.80 13.54
CA ASN A 709 14.36 -25.39 12.74
C ASN A 709 15.36 -26.55 12.70
N ALA A 710 15.48 -27.20 11.55
CA ALA A 710 16.27 -28.41 11.34
C ALA A 710 17.56 -28.17 10.53
N GLY A 711 17.97 -26.90 10.40
CA GLY A 711 19.25 -26.51 9.84
C GLY A 711 20.21 -25.98 10.91
N ASN A 712 21.25 -25.28 10.45
CA ASN A 712 22.42 -24.93 11.28
C ASN A 712 22.51 -23.44 11.63
N CYS A 713 21.53 -22.63 11.22
CA CYS A 713 21.47 -21.20 11.53
C CYS A 713 20.06 -20.80 11.96
N ALA A 714 19.98 -19.71 12.72
CA ALA A 714 18.70 -19.10 13.07
C ALA A 714 17.99 -18.61 11.80
N GLY A 715 16.66 -18.56 11.84
CA GLY A 715 15.87 -18.09 10.71
C GLY A 715 14.41 -17.89 11.06
N ASP A 716 13.74 -17.14 10.20
CA ASP A 716 12.31 -16.92 10.29
C ASP A 716 11.55 -17.89 9.39
N GLU A 717 10.40 -18.37 9.87
CA GLU A 717 9.42 -19.10 9.08
C GLU A 717 8.06 -18.40 9.21
N VAL A 718 7.28 -18.39 8.12
CA VAL A 718 5.89 -17.94 8.14
C VAL A 718 5.00 -19.17 7.96
N VAL A 719 4.46 -19.65 9.08
CA VAL A 719 3.52 -20.77 9.11
C VAL A 719 2.19 -20.30 8.55
N GLN A 720 1.72 -20.92 7.47
CA GLN A 720 0.48 -20.54 6.78
C GLN A 720 -0.57 -21.63 6.95
N LEU A 721 -1.77 -21.25 7.42
CA LEU A 721 -2.94 -22.11 7.49
C LEU A 721 -3.90 -21.74 6.36
N TYR A 722 -4.25 -22.72 5.54
CA TYR A 722 -5.26 -22.62 4.49
C TYR A 722 -6.48 -23.48 4.84
N LEU A 723 -7.67 -22.99 4.50
CA LEU A 723 -8.91 -23.74 4.59
C LEU A 723 -9.48 -24.00 3.19
N ARG A 724 -10.05 -25.18 3.00
CA ARG A 724 -10.79 -25.53 1.80
C ARG A 724 -12.15 -26.10 2.20
N ASP A 725 -13.20 -25.46 1.73
CA ASP A 725 -14.53 -26.03 1.77
C ASP A 725 -14.66 -27.13 0.70
N ARG A 726 -14.92 -28.37 1.12
CA ARG A 726 -15.01 -29.50 0.18
C ARG A 726 -16.20 -29.39 -0.74
N PHE A 727 -17.34 -28.92 -0.22
CA PHE A 727 -18.60 -28.86 -0.94
C PHE A 727 -19.43 -27.69 -0.42
N ALA A 728 -19.72 -26.76 -1.32
CA ALA A 728 -20.51 -25.58 -1.02
C ALA A 728 -21.68 -25.41 -2.01
N SER A 729 -22.71 -24.68 -1.59
CA SER A 729 -23.86 -24.31 -2.40
C SER A 729 -23.56 -23.28 -3.50
N MET A 730 -22.39 -22.65 -3.42
CA MET A 730 -21.79 -21.74 -4.40
C MET A 730 -20.36 -22.18 -4.71
N THR A 731 -19.81 -21.80 -5.86
CA THR A 731 -18.39 -22.06 -6.15
C THR A 731 -17.50 -21.28 -5.17
N ARG A 732 -16.64 -21.98 -4.43
CA ARG A 732 -15.67 -21.41 -3.48
C ARG A 732 -14.25 -21.49 -4.05
N PRO A 733 -13.28 -20.73 -3.50
CA PRO A 733 -11.87 -20.90 -3.86
C PRO A 733 -11.36 -22.34 -3.63
N VAL A 734 -10.34 -22.77 -4.37
CA VAL A 734 -9.68 -24.07 -4.16
C VAL A 734 -9.08 -24.22 -2.76
N LYS A 735 -8.66 -23.09 -2.18
CA LYS A 735 -8.28 -22.90 -0.78
C LYS A 735 -8.23 -21.40 -0.50
N GLU A 736 -8.32 -21.01 0.77
CA GLU A 736 -8.18 -19.63 1.24
C GLU A 736 -7.21 -19.60 2.42
N LEU A 737 -6.30 -18.63 2.44
CA LEU A 737 -5.49 -18.33 3.60
C LEU A 737 -6.44 -17.98 4.74
N ALA A 738 -6.39 -18.77 5.81
CA ALA A 738 -7.20 -18.58 6.97
C ALA A 738 -6.42 -17.92 8.11
N GLY A 739 -5.12 -18.10 8.20
CA GLY A 739 -4.29 -17.46 9.21
C GLY A 739 -2.82 -17.73 8.98
N PHE A 740 -1.97 -16.94 9.63
CA PHE A 740 -0.53 -17.08 9.51
C PHE A 740 0.19 -16.64 10.79
N LYS A 741 1.44 -17.08 10.96
CA LYS A 741 2.32 -16.59 12.03
C LYS A 741 3.77 -16.63 11.57
N ARG A 742 4.43 -15.47 11.52
CA ARG A 742 5.89 -15.38 11.47
C ARG A 742 6.47 -15.79 12.82
N ILE A 743 7.44 -16.70 12.81
CA ILE A 743 8.17 -17.17 13.98
C ILE A 743 9.68 -17.10 13.70
N HIS A 744 10.43 -16.45 14.59
CA HIS A 744 11.89 -16.57 14.61
C HIS A 744 12.28 -17.87 15.32
N MET A 745 13.30 -18.59 14.86
CA MET A 745 13.72 -19.86 15.48
C MET A 745 15.23 -20.05 15.46
N GLU A 746 15.81 -20.38 16.61
CA GLU A 746 17.19 -20.85 16.73
C GLU A 746 17.35 -22.28 16.17
N PRO A 747 18.57 -22.73 15.79
CA PRO A 747 18.81 -24.10 15.36
C PRO A 747 18.31 -25.12 16.39
N GLU A 748 17.66 -26.18 15.91
CA GLU A 748 17.03 -27.26 16.69
C GLU A 748 15.84 -26.84 17.58
N GLU A 749 15.50 -25.55 17.66
CA GLU A 749 14.33 -25.05 18.40
C GLU A 749 13.03 -25.63 17.83
N LYS A 750 12.09 -25.93 18.72
CA LYS A 750 10.73 -26.36 18.39
C LYS A 750 9.71 -25.36 18.90
N VAL A 751 8.76 -25.03 18.03
CA VAL A 751 7.70 -24.07 18.32
C VAL A 751 6.37 -24.69 17.96
N ARG A 752 5.41 -24.66 18.89
CA ARG A 752 4.02 -24.98 18.61
C ARG A 752 3.28 -23.72 18.16
N VAL A 753 2.79 -23.69 16.94
CA VAL A 753 1.91 -22.64 16.43
C VAL A 753 0.47 -23.10 16.52
N THR A 754 -0.41 -22.25 17.04
CA THR A 754 -1.85 -22.53 17.21
C THR A 754 -2.68 -21.39 16.62
N PHE A 755 -3.56 -21.75 15.69
CA PHE A 755 -4.58 -20.89 15.10
C PHE A 755 -5.91 -21.12 15.80
N THR A 756 -6.64 -20.05 16.10
CA THR A 756 -8.04 -20.11 16.54
C THR A 756 -8.91 -19.59 15.41
N VAL A 757 -9.64 -20.50 14.76
CA VAL A 757 -10.50 -20.23 13.61
C VAL A 757 -11.94 -20.18 14.09
N GLN A 758 -12.62 -19.06 13.85
CA GLN A 758 -14.08 -18.98 14.04
C GLN A 758 -14.78 -19.61 12.84
N ALA A 759 -15.86 -20.36 13.06
CA ALA A 759 -16.61 -20.98 11.97
C ALA A 759 -17.11 -19.94 10.95
N ASP A 760 -17.49 -18.75 11.40
CA ASP A 760 -17.95 -17.64 10.56
C ASP A 760 -16.88 -17.05 9.63
N GLN A 761 -15.60 -17.35 9.85
CA GLN A 761 -14.54 -17.02 8.91
C GLN A 761 -14.72 -17.72 7.55
N SER A 762 -15.35 -18.90 7.57
CA SER A 762 -15.69 -19.66 6.35
C SER A 762 -16.94 -19.14 5.64
N ALA A 763 -17.61 -18.12 6.19
CA ALA A 763 -18.85 -17.61 5.63
C ALA A 763 -18.63 -17.06 4.22
N PHE A 764 -19.60 -17.32 3.36
CA PHE A 764 -19.68 -16.79 2.00
C PHE A 764 -21.10 -16.33 1.72
N LEU A 765 -21.31 -15.56 0.66
CA LEU A 765 -22.64 -15.11 0.30
C LEU A 765 -23.43 -16.28 -0.31
N ASP A 766 -24.69 -16.47 0.05
CA ASP A 766 -25.53 -17.48 -0.60
C ASP A 766 -26.08 -16.97 -1.96
N ARG A 767 -27.00 -17.73 -2.57
CA ARG A 767 -27.68 -17.35 -3.83
C ARG A 767 -28.52 -16.07 -3.71
N GLN A 768 -28.86 -15.66 -2.49
CA GLN A 768 -29.63 -14.46 -2.18
C GLN A 768 -28.73 -13.31 -1.67
N MET A 769 -27.40 -13.43 -1.81
CA MET A 769 -26.43 -12.44 -1.34
C MET A 769 -26.51 -12.21 0.18
N ARG A 770 -26.73 -13.27 0.96
CA ARG A 770 -26.68 -13.25 2.43
C ARG A 770 -25.49 -14.04 2.94
N TRP A 771 -24.77 -13.51 3.93
CA TRP A 771 -23.66 -14.22 4.56
C TRP A 771 -24.14 -15.49 5.25
N LYS A 772 -23.53 -16.62 4.88
CA LYS A 772 -23.90 -17.94 5.36
C LYS A 772 -22.64 -18.72 5.74
N VAL A 773 -22.65 -19.24 6.96
CA VAL A 773 -21.82 -20.39 7.36
C VAL A 773 -22.59 -21.64 6.93
N GLU A 774 -21.95 -22.49 6.13
CA GLU A 774 -22.59 -23.70 5.61
C GLU A 774 -22.01 -24.94 6.30
N LYS A 775 -22.89 -25.88 6.65
CA LYS A 775 -22.46 -27.17 7.20
C LYS A 775 -21.69 -27.94 6.15
N GLY A 776 -20.58 -28.54 6.54
CA GLY A 776 -19.71 -29.20 5.59
C GLY A 776 -18.39 -29.62 6.22
N ASP A 777 -17.67 -30.46 5.49
CA ASP A 777 -16.30 -30.81 5.84
C ASP A 777 -15.37 -29.70 5.35
N ILE A 778 -14.55 -29.18 6.24
CA ILE A 778 -13.53 -28.19 5.96
C ILE A 778 -12.16 -28.86 6.09
N ASP A 779 -11.38 -28.84 5.01
CA ASP A 779 -9.99 -29.26 5.03
C ASP A 779 -9.11 -28.13 5.56
N ALA A 780 -8.21 -28.48 6.47
CA ALA A 780 -7.20 -27.61 7.04
C ALA A 780 -5.82 -28.03 6.54
N GLU A 781 -5.14 -27.12 5.85
CA GLU A 781 -3.82 -27.35 5.24
C GLU A 781 -2.80 -26.38 5.86
N ILE A 782 -1.73 -26.90 6.46
CA ILE A 782 -0.62 -26.08 6.99
C ILE A 782 0.60 -26.26 6.09
N GLY A 783 1.18 -25.14 5.64
CA GLY A 783 2.31 -25.12 4.73
C GLY A 783 3.29 -23.97 4.94
N SER A 784 4.38 -24.00 4.17
CA SER A 784 5.37 -22.92 4.08
C SER A 784 5.12 -21.99 2.88
N SER A 785 4.19 -22.37 1.98
CA SER A 785 3.60 -21.58 0.90
C SER A 785 2.22 -22.17 0.51
N SER A 786 1.51 -21.58 -0.45
CA SER A 786 0.21 -22.10 -0.92
C SER A 786 0.29 -23.48 -1.58
N GLU A 787 1.45 -23.82 -2.14
CA GLU A 787 1.73 -25.11 -2.81
C GLU A 787 2.56 -26.06 -1.94
N ASP A 788 3.39 -25.54 -1.03
CA ASP A 788 4.24 -26.34 -0.14
C ASP A 788 3.51 -26.71 1.17
N ILE A 789 2.42 -27.48 1.00
CA ILE A 789 1.58 -27.97 2.09
C ILE A 789 2.24 -29.17 2.77
N ARG A 790 2.52 -29.03 4.07
CA ARG A 790 3.26 -30.02 4.88
C ARG A 790 2.36 -30.90 5.71
N LEU A 791 1.23 -30.37 6.18
CA LEU A 791 0.28 -31.08 7.05
C LEU A 791 -1.14 -30.84 6.57
N LYS A 792 -1.99 -31.87 6.71
CA LYS A 792 -3.42 -31.80 6.38
C LYS A 792 -4.26 -32.42 7.48
N GLY A 793 -5.44 -31.85 7.71
CA GLY A 793 -6.46 -32.38 8.60
C GLY A 793 -7.84 -31.94 8.13
N THR A 794 -8.87 -32.38 8.84
CA THR A 794 -10.27 -32.05 8.50
C THR A 794 -11.08 -31.91 9.79
N TYR A 795 -12.02 -30.98 9.79
CA TYR A 795 -13.10 -30.89 10.76
C TYR A 795 -14.41 -30.62 10.03
N ARG A 796 -15.53 -30.66 10.74
CA ARG A 796 -16.85 -30.47 10.16
C ARG A 796 -17.65 -29.38 10.88
N ILE A 797 -18.31 -28.51 10.13
CA ILE A 797 -19.34 -27.61 10.64
C ILE A 797 -20.68 -28.34 10.61
N THR A 798 -21.40 -28.38 11.73
CA THR A 798 -22.56 -29.27 11.92
C THR A 798 -23.89 -28.71 11.40
N GLU A 799 -24.03 -27.39 11.31
CA GLU A 799 -25.26 -26.73 10.88
C GLU A 799 -25.03 -25.50 10.00
N ASP A 800 -26.04 -25.16 9.19
CA ASP A 800 -26.06 -23.92 8.42
C ASP A 800 -26.50 -22.77 9.32
N LYS A 801 -25.90 -21.59 9.14
CA LYS A 801 -26.35 -20.37 9.79
C LYS A 801 -26.15 -19.14 8.91
N TRP A 802 -27.18 -18.29 8.85
CA TRP A 802 -27.04 -16.96 8.29
C TRP A 802 -26.56 -16.01 9.39
N ILE A 803 -25.57 -15.20 9.06
CA ILE A 803 -24.90 -14.31 10.01
C ILE A 803 -25.02 -12.86 9.55
N ASN A 804 -24.79 -11.95 10.49
CA ASN A 804 -24.54 -10.55 10.16
C ASN A 804 -23.11 -10.43 9.61
N GLY A 805 -22.96 -9.96 8.37
CA GLY A 805 -21.66 -9.81 7.72
C GLY A 805 -20.72 -8.87 8.48
N MET A 806 -21.25 -7.89 9.22
CA MET A 806 -20.48 -6.92 10.01
C MET A 806 -19.72 -7.55 11.18
N GLU A 807 -20.10 -8.75 11.61
CA GLU A 807 -19.57 -9.39 12.82
C GLU A 807 -18.67 -10.60 12.52
N ARG A 808 -18.51 -10.97 11.23
CA ARG A 808 -17.78 -12.19 10.84
C ARG A 808 -16.28 -12.05 11.06
N ALA A 809 -15.60 -13.17 11.35
CA ALA A 809 -14.14 -13.18 11.36
C ALA A 809 -13.55 -13.08 9.93
N PHE A 810 -12.39 -12.41 9.81
CA PHE A 810 -11.70 -12.21 8.53
C PHE A 810 -10.46 -13.10 8.37
N TYR A 811 -9.80 -13.39 9.49
CA TYR A 811 -8.60 -14.22 9.60
C TYR A 811 -8.48 -14.77 11.03
N ALA A 812 -7.80 -15.90 11.18
CA ALA A 812 -7.63 -16.61 12.43
C ALA A 812 -6.59 -15.91 13.30
N LYS A 813 -6.86 -15.80 14.61
CA LYS A 813 -5.85 -15.34 15.56
C LYS A 813 -4.82 -16.46 15.75
N ALA A 814 -3.54 -16.11 15.78
CA ALA A 814 -2.44 -17.07 15.90
C ALA A 814 -1.58 -16.78 17.14
N ARG A 815 -1.10 -17.84 17.79
CA ARG A 815 -0.13 -17.76 18.89
C ARG A 815 0.92 -18.84 18.76
N GLU A 816 2.07 -18.63 19.38
CA GLU A 816 3.17 -19.57 19.42
C GLU A 816 3.59 -19.92 20.86
N VAL A 817 4.16 -21.11 21.05
CA VAL A 817 4.72 -21.58 22.33
C VAL A 817 6.00 -22.36 22.03
N ARG A 818 7.12 -21.97 22.67
CA ARG A 818 8.40 -22.71 22.59
C ARG A 818 8.30 -24.03 23.38
N LEU A 819 8.84 -25.13 22.84
CA LEU A 819 8.72 -26.49 23.39
C LEU A 819 10.00 -27.03 24.03
#